data_AF-A0A1L9U0V1-F1
#
_entry.id   AF-A0A1L9U0V1-F1
#
_cell.length_a   1.000
_cell.length_b   1.000
_cell.length_c   1.000
_cell.angle_alpha   90.00
_cell.angle_beta   90.00
_cell.angle_gamma   90.00
#
_symmetry.space_group_name_H-M   'P 1'
#
loop_
_entity.id
_entity.type
_entity.pdbx_description
1 polymer ?
#
loop_
_entity_poly.entity_id
_entity_poly.type
_entity_poly.pdbx_seq_one_letter_code
_entity_poly.pdbx_strand_id
1 'polypeptide(L)'
;MYSFIRSFAALVAAGSFLQPCLAQTSAPEKYTDPDTGIIFDTWTVEKTSSVAGLTFGVALPEDALTTDATEFIGYISCSSSSTASATGWCGLSFGGSMNSNLLLLAYPQDDKVLTSFRFSSGYAMPEVYAGEATLTQISSSVKDDSFSVLFRCEGCLAWDHEGVTGNATTSNGRLILGWAQGQESPTDAACPDDLSLVQHEGQGIWVGTLDENAASSEYETWAELATDEVTGECDGSGGGGGGGGDDVVGTPVPSGSSYEYIVVGSGPAGMVLADRLSATGAKTLLIEKGPPSIGLWGGDMKPDWLNGTELTRFDVPGLCNQIWVDSAGIACPDNDQMAGCLVGGGTAVNSGLWWKPYSKDFDENFPEGWKYDDVSGNVDKVFNRIPGTITPSMDSKLYLQEGPSVIMNGLLADGWKMSSFNDAPEEKYRSVGYSPYMFSNGQRNGPMATYLVSANERNNFDMWINTTVRRVVRDQGTVTGVELQPFLDGGYEGTLNLTTGGKVILSAGAFGTPKILFRSGIGPEDQLTVVNNSKTDGDTMIAESQWINLPVGENLMDHPNTEVVVQHPDIVFYDFYGAWDDPVEADKQSYLSNRTGPLAQAAPNVNPVFFDQVTGPDGVTRQLQYQARVEGSHDIPDGHTISITQYVGRGQTSRGRVTINSALNTVVSTLPWLQDDNDTDAVIQGLERLRDSLSNVTGLTWAFPTKNVTITDFVNSLPSTGRGSNHWMGSCKMGSDDGRDGGSAVVDLDTKVYGMENLFVVDASIFPGMVSTNPSSYITTVAETAAERILAL
;
A
#
# COMPACT_ATOMS: atom_id res chain seq x y z
N MET A 1 7.13 26.02 -45.36
CA MET A 1 6.51 24.69 -45.51
C MET A 1 7.33 23.64 -44.74
N TYR A 2 7.65 23.92 -43.47
CA TYR A 2 8.49 23.10 -42.57
C TYR A 2 8.15 23.38 -41.09
N SER A 3 6.89 23.71 -40.80
CA SER A 3 6.43 24.12 -39.46
C SER A 3 5.01 23.66 -39.16
N PHE A 4 4.63 22.48 -39.68
CA PHE A 4 3.28 21.92 -39.54
C PHE A 4 3.26 20.40 -39.24
N ILE A 5 4.40 19.78 -38.92
CA ILE A 5 4.52 18.31 -38.71
C ILE A 5 5.03 17.93 -37.29
N ARG A 6 5.31 18.88 -36.40
CA ARG A 6 5.75 18.56 -35.01
C ARG A 6 4.69 18.77 -33.94
N SER A 7 3.50 19.26 -34.29
CA SER A 7 2.42 19.56 -33.36
C SER A 7 1.36 18.45 -33.23
N PHE A 8 1.65 17.23 -33.69
CA PHE A 8 0.75 16.08 -33.58
C PHE A 8 1.35 14.88 -32.82
N ALA A 9 2.61 14.95 -32.40
CA ALA A 9 3.27 13.89 -31.64
C ALA A 9 3.34 14.16 -30.12
N ALA A 10 3.04 15.38 -29.68
CA ALA A 10 3.13 15.78 -28.27
C ALA A 10 1.76 15.84 -27.56
N LEU A 11 0.67 15.45 -28.23
CA LEU A 11 -0.70 15.48 -27.70
C LEU A 11 -1.28 14.09 -27.37
N VAL A 12 -0.46 13.03 -27.44
CA VAL A 12 -0.89 11.64 -27.19
C VAL A 12 -0.15 11.00 -25.99
N ALA A 13 0.88 11.65 -25.44
CA ALA A 13 1.69 11.08 -24.35
C ALA A 13 1.24 11.50 -22.92
N ALA A 14 0.32 12.45 -22.78
CA ALA A 14 -0.13 12.96 -21.48
C ALA A 14 -1.54 12.48 -21.06
N GLY A 15 -2.12 11.52 -21.79
CA GLY A 15 -3.48 11.01 -21.54
C GLY A 15 -3.56 9.63 -20.89
N SER A 16 -2.43 8.99 -20.58
CA SER A 16 -2.37 7.54 -20.40
C SER A 16 -2.23 7.04 -18.95
N PHE A 17 -1.85 7.87 -17.98
CA PHE A 17 -1.25 7.33 -16.76
C PHE A 17 -2.08 7.49 -15.48
N LEU A 18 -3.38 7.79 -15.63
CA LEU A 18 -4.36 7.55 -14.58
C LEU A 18 -5.14 6.29 -14.93
N GLN A 19 -4.75 5.13 -14.37
CA GLN A 19 -5.71 4.05 -14.19
C GLN A 19 -5.78 3.68 -12.72
N PRO A 20 -6.91 3.95 -12.05
CA PRO A 20 -7.15 3.40 -10.73
C PRO A 20 -7.32 1.88 -10.88
N CYS A 21 -6.74 1.11 -9.95
CA CYS A 21 -7.11 -0.28 -9.75
C CYS A 21 -8.55 -0.35 -9.23
N LEU A 22 -9.53 -0.18 -10.14
CA LEU A 22 -10.95 -0.41 -9.86
C LEU A 22 -11.31 -1.80 -10.34
N ALA A 23 -11.98 -2.55 -9.46
CA ALA A 23 -12.83 -3.65 -9.85
C ALA A 23 -14.07 -3.09 -10.58
N GLN A 24 -14.08 -3.12 -11.92
CA GLN A 24 -15.30 -2.84 -12.68
C GLN A 24 -16.20 -4.09 -12.62
N THR A 25 -17.40 -3.97 -12.03
CA THR A 25 -18.46 -4.97 -12.25
C THR A 25 -18.99 -4.77 -13.65
N SER A 26 -18.59 -5.64 -14.58
CA SER A 26 -19.07 -5.60 -15.96
C SER A 26 -19.90 -6.86 -16.24
N ALA A 27 -21.10 -6.64 -16.78
CA ALA A 27 -21.87 -7.72 -17.39
C ALA A 27 -21.02 -8.32 -18.53
N PRO A 28 -20.98 -9.65 -18.69
CA PRO A 28 -20.18 -10.27 -19.72
C PRO A 28 -20.80 -10.02 -21.09
N GLU A 29 -19.96 -9.98 -22.12
CA GLU A 29 -20.41 -10.07 -23.50
C GLU A 29 -20.27 -11.51 -23.99
N LYS A 30 -21.35 -12.06 -24.53
CA LYS A 30 -21.32 -13.37 -25.18
C LYS A 30 -20.46 -13.31 -26.44
N TYR A 31 -19.39 -14.08 -26.45
CA TYR A 31 -18.58 -14.33 -27.65
C TYR A 31 -18.75 -15.79 -28.08
N THR A 32 -18.82 -16.03 -29.38
CA THR A 32 -18.79 -17.39 -29.95
C THR A 32 -17.61 -17.45 -30.90
N ASP A 33 -16.64 -18.28 -30.56
CA ASP A 33 -15.47 -18.47 -31.40
C ASP A 33 -15.89 -19.08 -32.74
N PRO A 34 -15.61 -18.43 -33.88
CA PRO A 34 -16.14 -18.83 -35.17
C PRO A 34 -15.53 -20.15 -35.70
N ASP A 35 -14.35 -20.53 -35.21
CA ASP A 35 -13.62 -21.70 -35.69
C ASP A 35 -13.96 -22.95 -34.89
N THR A 36 -14.07 -22.83 -33.57
CA THR A 36 -14.34 -23.95 -32.65
C THR A 36 -15.81 -24.05 -32.24
N GLY A 37 -16.57 -22.96 -32.32
CA GLY A 37 -17.95 -22.87 -31.86
C GLY A 37 -18.10 -22.74 -30.34
N ILE A 38 -17.00 -22.57 -29.59
CA ILE A 38 -17.02 -22.40 -28.14
C ILE A 38 -17.67 -21.06 -27.78
N ILE A 39 -18.53 -21.07 -26.77
CA ILE A 39 -19.20 -19.89 -26.27
C ILE A 39 -18.51 -19.44 -24.99
N PHE A 40 -18.18 -18.16 -24.92
CA PHE A 40 -17.53 -17.52 -23.77
C PHE A 40 -18.39 -16.38 -23.22
N ASP A 41 -18.34 -16.23 -21.91
CA ASP A 41 -18.51 -14.91 -21.28
C ASP A 41 -17.19 -14.15 -21.43
N THR A 42 -17.23 -12.93 -21.96
CA THR A 42 -16.03 -12.12 -22.20
C THR A 42 -16.09 -10.75 -21.54
N TRP A 43 -14.92 -10.25 -21.17
CA TRP A 43 -14.68 -8.90 -20.66
C TRP A 43 -13.54 -8.27 -21.44
N THR A 44 -13.75 -7.04 -21.88
CA THR A 44 -12.80 -6.31 -22.73
C THR A 44 -12.35 -5.03 -22.04
N VAL A 45 -11.04 -4.83 -22.01
CA VAL A 45 -10.40 -3.55 -21.78
C VAL A 45 -10.16 -2.90 -23.13
N GLU A 46 -10.89 -1.82 -23.35
CA GLU A 46 -10.78 -1.01 -24.56
C GLU A 46 -9.39 -0.36 -24.68
N LYS A 47 -8.97 -0.14 -25.92
CA LYS A 47 -7.71 0.56 -26.20
C LYS A 47 -7.74 1.98 -25.64
N THR A 48 -6.78 2.29 -24.78
CA THR A 48 -6.51 3.64 -24.28
C THR A 48 -5.13 4.10 -24.76
N SER A 49 -4.65 5.22 -24.24
CA SER A 49 -3.29 5.67 -24.53
C SER A 49 -2.21 4.95 -23.70
N SER A 50 -2.58 4.15 -22.69
CA SER A 50 -1.68 3.28 -21.88
C SER A 50 -1.87 1.79 -22.17
N VAL A 51 -3.05 1.40 -22.62
CA VAL A 51 -3.44 0.01 -22.86
C VAL A 51 -3.73 -0.17 -24.35
N ALA A 52 -3.04 -1.09 -25.00
CA ALA A 52 -3.27 -1.41 -26.41
C ALA A 52 -4.62 -2.11 -26.63
N GLY A 53 -5.12 -2.83 -25.63
CA GLY A 53 -6.42 -3.52 -25.61
C GLY A 53 -6.27 -5.00 -25.25
N LEU A 54 -7.20 -5.52 -24.44
CA LEU A 54 -7.20 -6.90 -23.95
C LEU A 54 -8.64 -7.41 -23.81
N THR A 55 -8.92 -8.61 -24.29
CA THR A 55 -10.17 -9.34 -24.01
C THR A 55 -9.84 -10.65 -23.32
N PHE A 56 -10.52 -10.94 -22.21
CA PHE A 56 -10.51 -12.24 -21.57
C PHE A 56 -11.89 -12.90 -21.70
N GLY A 57 -11.92 -14.20 -21.97
CA GLY A 57 -13.13 -15.01 -21.99
C GLY A 57 -13.01 -16.27 -21.18
N VAL A 58 -14.12 -16.69 -20.59
CA VAL A 58 -14.24 -17.93 -19.81
C VAL A 58 -15.42 -18.78 -20.31
N ALA A 59 -15.19 -20.08 -20.46
CA ALA A 59 -16.21 -21.11 -20.60
C ALA A 59 -15.95 -22.18 -19.52
N LEU A 60 -17.00 -22.63 -18.85
CA LEU A 60 -16.96 -23.42 -17.62
C LEU A 60 -17.81 -24.70 -17.74
N PRO A 61 -17.53 -25.71 -16.90
CA PRO A 61 -18.39 -26.89 -16.74
C PRO A 61 -19.85 -26.55 -16.46
N GLU A 62 -20.77 -27.45 -16.81
CA GLU A 62 -22.23 -27.24 -16.71
C GLU A 62 -22.70 -26.85 -15.30
N ASP A 63 -22.04 -27.37 -14.25
CA ASP A 63 -22.41 -27.14 -12.85
C ASP A 63 -21.64 -25.99 -12.18
N ALA A 64 -20.77 -25.30 -12.91
CA ALA A 64 -19.83 -24.31 -12.37
C ALA A 64 -20.47 -23.07 -11.72
N LEU A 65 -21.74 -22.78 -12.03
CA LEU A 65 -22.52 -21.71 -11.39
C LEU A 65 -23.17 -22.14 -10.06
N THR A 66 -23.02 -23.40 -9.68
CA THR A 66 -23.57 -23.97 -8.44
C THR A 66 -22.53 -24.68 -7.57
N THR A 67 -21.45 -25.16 -8.18
CA THR A 67 -20.29 -25.77 -7.53
C THR A 67 -19.04 -25.12 -8.09
N ASP A 68 -18.04 -24.84 -7.25
CA ASP A 68 -16.82 -24.20 -7.74
C ASP A 68 -16.07 -25.11 -8.72
N ALA A 69 -15.83 -24.59 -9.93
CA ALA A 69 -15.02 -25.27 -10.92
C ALA A 69 -13.54 -25.17 -10.54
N THR A 70 -12.76 -26.18 -10.94
CA THR A 70 -11.30 -26.19 -10.76
C THR A 70 -10.54 -25.95 -12.07
N GLU A 71 -11.26 -25.96 -13.19
CA GLU A 71 -10.75 -25.77 -14.54
C GLU A 71 -11.71 -24.91 -15.38
N PHE A 72 -11.21 -24.41 -16.50
CA PHE A 72 -12.00 -23.67 -17.48
C PHE A 72 -11.33 -23.71 -18.87
N ILE A 73 -12.10 -23.34 -19.91
CA ILE A 73 -11.55 -22.99 -21.22
C ILE A 73 -11.47 -21.47 -21.29
N GLY A 74 -10.27 -20.96 -21.55
CA GLY A 74 -9.94 -19.55 -21.61
C GLY A 74 -9.77 -19.03 -23.03
N TYR A 75 -10.11 -17.77 -23.22
CA TYR A 75 -9.79 -16.98 -24.39
C TYR A 75 -9.03 -15.73 -23.97
N ILE A 76 -7.86 -15.49 -24.53
CA ILE A 76 -7.13 -14.22 -24.38
C ILE A 76 -6.91 -13.65 -25.77
N SER A 77 -7.28 -12.39 -25.96
CA SER A 77 -6.96 -11.61 -27.16
C SER A 77 -6.32 -10.30 -26.74
N CYS A 78 -5.12 -10.05 -27.24
CA CYS A 78 -4.28 -8.94 -26.87
C CYS A 78 -3.91 -8.14 -28.10
N SER A 79 -4.06 -6.83 -28.00
CA SER A 79 -3.58 -5.90 -29.02
C SER A 79 -2.15 -5.47 -28.71
N SER A 80 -1.42 -5.10 -29.75
CA SER A 80 -0.07 -4.52 -29.66
C SER A 80 -0.11 -3.04 -30.00
N SER A 81 0.81 -2.27 -29.40
CA SER A 81 0.98 -0.85 -29.74
C SER A 81 1.62 -0.67 -31.13
N SER A 82 2.48 -1.62 -31.53
CA SER A 82 3.01 -1.75 -32.89
C SER A 82 1.96 -2.26 -33.87
N THR A 83 1.98 -1.73 -35.10
CA THR A 83 1.13 -2.22 -36.22
C THR A 83 1.93 -2.96 -37.29
N ALA A 84 3.21 -3.24 -37.03
CA ALA A 84 4.13 -3.89 -37.98
C ALA A 84 4.53 -5.31 -37.54
N SER A 85 4.33 -5.62 -36.27
CA SER A 85 4.60 -6.90 -35.63
C SER A 85 3.97 -6.87 -34.24
N ALA A 86 3.32 -7.96 -33.82
CA ALA A 86 2.82 -8.07 -32.45
C ALA A 86 3.98 -8.01 -31.45
N THR A 87 3.83 -7.16 -30.44
CA THR A 87 4.76 -6.97 -29.32
C THR A 87 4.00 -6.87 -28.01
N GLY A 88 4.72 -6.93 -26.89
CA GLY A 88 4.14 -6.79 -25.55
C GLY A 88 3.65 -8.12 -24.98
N TRP A 89 2.89 -8.03 -23.88
CA TRP A 89 2.36 -9.18 -23.15
C TRP A 89 1.07 -8.82 -22.42
N CYS A 90 0.25 -9.82 -22.12
CA CYS A 90 -0.91 -9.69 -21.24
C CYS A 90 -0.78 -10.64 -20.06
N GLY A 91 -1.22 -10.17 -18.89
CA GLY A 91 -1.26 -10.93 -17.65
C GLY A 91 -2.67 -11.04 -17.12
N LEU A 92 -2.99 -12.17 -16.49
CA LEU A 92 -4.18 -12.36 -15.67
C LEU A 92 -3.77 -12.76 -14.26
N SER A 93 -4.53 -12.30 -13.27
CA SER A 93 -4.49 -12.81 -11.89
C SER A 93 -5.83 -13.47 -11.55
N PHE A 94 -5.81 -14.73 -11.15
CA PHE A 94 -7.04 -15.46 -10.84
C PHE A 94 -7.68 -15.09 -9.48
N GLY A 95 -7.01 -14.28 -8.67
CA GLY A 95 -7.55 -13.77 -7.39
C GLY A 95 -7.70 -12.25 -7.33
N GLY A 96 -7.63 -11.56 -8.47
CA GLY A 96 -7.73 -10.10 -8.54
C GLY A 96 -6.41 -9.37 -8.35
N SER A 97 -5.73 -9.54 -7.21
CA SER A 97 -4.44 -8.87 -6.95
C SER A 97 -3.27 -9.62 -7.56
N MET A 98 -2.15 -8.93 -7.84
CA MET A 98 -0.91 -9.58 -8.32
C MET A 98 -0.33 -10.58 -7.30
N ASN A 99 -0.49 -10.31 -6.02
CA ASN A 99 0.20 -11.04 -4.95
C ASN A 99 -0.63 -12.22 -4.43
N SER A 100 0.05 -13.32 -4.11
CA SER A 100 -0.50 -14.55 -3.54
C SER A 100 -1.59 -15.24 -4.37
N ASN A 101 -1.68 -14.90 -5.66
CA ASN A 101 -2.62 -15.47 -6.60
C ASN A 101 -1.88 -16.10 -7.78
N LEU A 102 -2.48 -17.13 -8.38
CA LEU A 102 -1.98 -17.67 -9.64
C LEU A 102 -2.05 -16.59 -10.72
N LEU A 103 -0.93 -16.39 -11.43
CA LEU A 103 -0.83 -15.48 -12.56
C LEU A 103 -0.65 -16.26 -13.85
N LEU A 104 -1.27 -15.80 -14.93
CA LEU A 104 -1.06 -16.32 -16.28
C LEU A 104 -0.56 -15.20 -17.19
N LEU A 105 0.64 -15.38 -17.74
CA LEU A 105 1.24 -14.51 -18.74
C LEU A 105 1.01 -15.09 -20.15
N ALA A 106 0.69 -14.25 -21.13
CA ALA A 106 0.62 -14.61 -22.55
C ALA A 106 1.29 -13.53 -23.42
N TYR A 107 2.11 -13.93 -24.40
CA TYR A 107 2.84 -13.02 -25.28
C TYR A 107 3.18 -13.68 -26.64
N PRO A 108 3.38 -12.89 -27.70
CA PRO A 108 3.76 -13.41 -29.01
C PRO A 108 5.28 -13.65 -29.06
N GLN A 109 5.68 -14.79 -29.59
CA GLN A 109 7.07 -15.12 -29.92
C GLN A 109 7.08 -15.75 -31.32
N ASP A 110 7.62 -15.00 -32.28
CA ASP A 110 7.57 -15.34 -33.71
C ASP A 110 6.11 -15.53 -34.20
N ASP A 111 5.76 -16.73 -34.69
CA ASP A 111 4.42 -17.09 -35.16
C ASP A 111 3.58 -17.81 -34.10
N LYS A 112 4.05 -17.88 -32.85
CA LYS A 112 3.41 -18.56 -31.73
C LYS A 112 2.98 -17.58 -30.64
N VAL A 113 2.00 -18.00 -29.84
CA VAL A 113 1.72 -17.37 -28.54
C VAL A 113 2.25 -18.30 -27.45
N LEU A 114 3.19 -17.80 -26.65
CA LEU A 114 3.73 -18.50 -25.50
C LEU A 114 3.01 -18.04 -24.23
N THR A 115 2.91 -18.94 -23.26
CA THR A 115 2.31 -18.67 -21.96
C THR A 115 3.24 -19.11 -20.82
N SER A 116 3.07 -18.51 -19.65
CA SER A 116 3.82 -18.87 -18.45
C SER A 116 2.95 -18.69 -17.22
N PHE A 117 2.83 -19.73 -16.39
CA PHE A 117 2.24 -19.56 -15.06
C PHE A 117 3.27 -18.96 -14.13
N ARG A 118 2.85 -17.90 -13.45
CA ARG A 118 3.69 -17.13 -12.55
C ARG A 118 3.01 -16.99 -11.18
N PHE A 119 3.81 -16.70 -10.18
CA PHE A 119 3.33 -16.44 -8.84
C PHE A 119 4.16 -15.32 -8.22
N SER A 120 3.48 -14.37 -7.57
CA SER A 120 4.19 -13.29 -6.89
C SER A 120 3.84 -13.26 -5.41
N SER A 121 4.87 -13.14 -4.58
CA SER A 121 4.71 -12.97 -3.13
C SER A 121 4.77 -11.49 -2.69
N GLY A 122 5.03 -10.57 -3.63
CA GLY A 122 5.13 -9.12 -3.45
C GLY A 122 5.13 -8.36 -4.79
N TYR A 123 5.41 -7.05 -4.80
CA TYR A 123 5.35 -6.22 -6.02
C TYR A 123 6.64 -6.22 -6.86
N ALA A 124 7.35 -7.36 -6.89
CA ALA A 124 8.54 -7.57 -7.70
C ALA A 124 8.22 -8.49 -8.90
N MET A 125 9.21 -8.79 -9.73
CA MET A 125 9.08 -9.74 -10.84
C MET A 125 8.54 -11.10 -10.32
N PRO A 126 7.41 -11.61 -10.85
CA PRO A 126 6.86 -12.89 -10.45
C PRO A 126 7.76 -14.09 -10.77
N GLU A 127 7.83 -15.03 -9.84
CA GLU A 127 8.54 -16.31 -10.01
C GLU A 127 7.70 -17.31 -10.82
N VAL A 128 8.31 -18.39 -11.29
CA VAL A 128 7.59 -19.48 -11.98
C VAL A 128 6.68 -20.19 -10.98
N TYR A 129 5.41 -20.39 -11.35
CA TYR A 129 4.47 -21.07 -10.48
C TYR A 129 4.83 -22.57 -10.33
N ALA A 130 5.12 -22.98 -9.10
CA ALA A 130 5.52 -24.35 -8.75
C ALA A 130 4.37 -25.34 -8.49
N GLY A 131 3.11 -24.95 -8.68
CA GLY A 131 1.97 -25.84 -8.44
C GLY A 131 1.51 -26.60 -9.69
N GLU A 132 0.33 -27.21 -9.58
CA GLU A 132 -0.14 -28.25 -10.53
C GLU A 132 -1.01 -27.70 -11.68
N ALA A 133 -1.07 -26.38 -11.86
CA ALA A 133 -1.86 -25.76 -12.92
C ALA A 133 -1.23 -26.07 -14.29
N THR A 134 -2.06 -26.45 -15.26
CA THR A 134 -1.61 -26.75 -16.62
C THR A 134 -2.42 -26.01 -17.66
N LEU A 135 -1.78 -25.69 -18.79
CA LEU A 135 -2.39 -24.99 -19.91
C LEU A 135 -2.11 -25.74 -21.20
N THR A 136 -3.17 -26.13 -21.89
CA THR A 136 -3.09 -26.79 -23.20
C THR A 136 -3.84 -25.93 -24.23
N GLN A 137 -3.20 -25.58 -25.34
CA GLN A 137 -3.83 -24.72 -26.35
C GLN A 137 -4.84 -25.49 -27.21
N ILE A 138 -5.90 -24.81 -27.60
CA ILE A 138 -6.87 -25.22 -28.62
C ILE A 138 -6.50 -24.56 -29.95
N SER A 139 -6.14 -23.27 -29.90
CA SER A 139 -5.65 -22.52 -31.05
C SER A 139 -4.94 -21.24 -30.60
N SER A 140 -4.09 -20.70 -31.46
CA SER A 140 -3.54 -19.35 -31.29
C SER A 140 -3.35 -18.66 -32.63
N SER A 141 -3.26 -17.33 -32.59
CA SER A 141 -3.05 -16.49 -33.76
C SER A 141 -2.12 -15.34 -33.41
N VAL A 142 -1.16 -15.05 -34.28
CA VAL A 142 -0.32 -13.85 -34.24
C VAL A 142 -0.54 -13.07 -35.53
N LYS A 143 -0.89 -11.80 -35.40
CA LYS A 143 -1.08 -10.82 -36.48
C LYS A 143 -0.11 -9.65 -36.29
N ASP A 144 -0.11 -8.71 -37.24
CA ASP A 144 0.80 -7.55 -37.18
C ASP A 144 0.54 -6.62 -35.98
N ASP A 145 -0.68 -6.63 -35.43
CA ASP A 145 -1.14 -5.70 -34.39
C ASP A 145 -1.80 -6.39 -33.20
N SER A 146 -1.82 -7.73 -33.16
CA SER A 146 -2.56 -8.47 -32.15
C SER A 146 -2.12 -9.93 -32.08
N PHE A 147 -2.40 -10.57 -30.95
CA PHE A 147 -2.25 -12.00 -30.77
C PHE A 147 -3.39 -12.55 -29.91
N SER A 148 -3.78 -13.79 -30.13
CA SER A 148 -4.83 -14.44 -29.36
C SER A 148 -4.49 -15.90 -29.07
N VAL A 149 -4.96 -16.41 -27.93
CA VAL A 149 -4.83 -17.81 -27.53
C VAL A 149 -6.15 -18.30 -26.94
N LEU A 150 -6.57 -19.47 -27.40
CA LEU A 150 -7.68 -20.25 -26.89
C LEU A 150 -7.07 -21.47 -26.21
N PHE A 151 -7.42 -21.74 -24.95
CA PHE A 151 -6.73 -22.76 -24.15
C PHE A 151 -7.64 -23.40 -23.12
N ARG A 152 -7.32 -24.63 -22.70
CA ARG A 152 -7.87 -25.24 -21.50
C ARG A 152 -6.88 -25.04 -20.34
N CYS A 153 -7.39 -24.66 -19.18
CA CYS A 153 -6.63 -24.38 -17.98
C CYS A 153 -7.10 -25.32 -16.87
N GLU A 154 -6.33 -26.37 -16.57
CA GLU A 154 -6.66 -27.35 -15.53
C GLU A 154 -5.97 -26.98 -14.23
N GLY A 155 -6.70 -26.97 -13.11
CA GLY A 155 -6.15 -26.59 -11.80
C GLY A 155 -5.89 -25.10 -11.63
N CYS A 156 -6.43 -24.24 -12.51
CA CYS A 156 -6.16 -22.81 -12.49
C CYS A 156 -7.07 -22.01 -11.54
N LEU A 157 -8.21 -22.56 -11.14
CA LEU A 157 -9.16 -21.89 -10.23
C LEU A 157 -8.94 -22.26 -8.76
N ALA A 158 -7.95 -23.10 -8.47
CA ALA A 158 -7.47 -23.39 -7.13
C ALA A 158 -5.97 -23.65 -7.19
N TRP A 159 -5.17 -22.85 -6.48
CA TRP A 159 -3.72 -22.92 -6.55
C TRP A 159 -3.11 -23.19 -5.18
N ASP A 160 -1.97 -23.87 -5.22
CA ASP A 160 -0.98 -23.95 -4.15
C ASP A 160 0.38 -23.61 -4.76
N HIS A 161 1.04 -22.58 -4.24
CA HIS A 161 2.42 -22.25 -4.57
C HIS A 161 3.28 -22.33 -3.31
N GLU A 162 4.06 -23.40 -3.17
CA GLU A 162 4.94 -23.60 -2.02
C GLU A 162 4.22 -23.39 -0.66
N GLY A 163 2.97 -23.83 -0.55
CA GLY A 163 2.13 -23.71 0.66
C GLY A 163 1.31 -22.42 0.75
N VAL A 164 1.39 -21.53 -0.25
CA VAL A 164 0.45 -20.40 -0.39
C VAL A 164 -0.74 -20.85 -1.21
N THR A 165 -1.88 -21.04 -0.55
CA THR A 165 -3.12 -21.52 -1.18
C THR A 165 -4.10 -20.39 -1.46
N GLY A 166 -4.83 -20.51 -2.55
CA GLY A 166 -5.94 -19.63 -2.89
C GLY A 166 -6.88 -20.29 -3.91
N ASN A 167 -8.06 -19.70 -4.08
CA ASN A 167 -9.02 -20.15 -5.06
C ASN A 167 -9.82 -19.00 -5.64
N ALA A 168 -10.38 -19.24 -6.83
CA ALA A 168 -11.37 -18.41 -7.47
C ALA A 168 -12.72 -19.12 -7.41
N THR A 169 -13.73 -18.48 -6.80
CA THR A 169 -15.08 -19.04 -6.65
C THR A 169 -15.88 -18.80 -7.92
N THR A 170 -16.54 -19.81 -8.48
CA THR A 170 -17.46 -19.65 -9.63
C THR A 170 -18.93 -19.77 -9.22
N SER A 171 -19.21 -20.53 -8.15
CA SER A 171 -20.56 -20.83 -7.68
C SER A 171 -21.33 -19.63 -7.12
N ASN A 172 -20.66 -18.52 -6.85
CA ASN A 172 -21.28 -17.26 -6.45
C ASN A 172 -21.68 -16.38 -7.66
N GLY A 173 -21.50 -16.88 -8.89
CA GLY A 173 -21.80 -16.17 -10.13
C GLY A 173 -20.84 -15.02 -10.43
N ARG A 174 -19.65 -15.00 -9.84
CA ARG A 174 -18.66 -13.91 -10.01
C ARG A 174 -17.24 -14.45 -10.03
N LEU A 175 -16.48 -14.11 -11.05
CA LEU A 175 -15.06 -14.39 -11.13
C LEU A 175 -14.27 -13.09 -10.95
N ILE A 176 -13.42 -13.02 -9.90
CA ILE A 176 -12.57 -11.85 -9.64
C ILE A 176 -11.24 -12.07 -10.36
N LEU A 177 -10.95 -11.21 -11.34
CA LEU A 177 -9.78 -11.37 -12.19
C LEU A 177 -8.97 -10.08 -12.22
N GLY A 178 -7.69 -10.15 -11.91
CA GLY A 178 -6.76 -9.07 -12.23
C GLY A 178 -6.35 -9.18 -13.68
N TRP A 179 -6.04 -8.04 -14.30
CA TRP A 179 -5.42 -8.02 -15.61
C TRP A 179 -4.26 -7.03 -15.62
N ALA A 180 -3.28 -7.30 -16.46
CA ALA A 180 -2.15 -6.42 -16.74
C ALA A 180 -1.80 -6.47 -18.22
N GLN A 181 -1.24 -5.39 -18.75
CA GLN A 181 -0.71 -5.36 -20.11
C GLN A 181 0.62 -4.61 -20.15
N GLY A 182 1.63 -5.27 -20.71
CA GLY A 182 2.92 -4.71 -21.05
C GLY A 182 3.01 -4.37 -22.53
N GLN A 183 3.52 -3.21 -22.91
CA GLN A 183 3.74 -2.84 -24.31
C GLN A 183 5.08 -3.35 -24.84
N GLU A 184 6.09 -3.44 -23.97
CA GLU A 184 7.39 -4.02 -24.28
C GLU A 184 7.33 -5.55 -24.22
N SER A 185 7.84 -6.23 -25.25
CA SER A 185 7.92 -7.69 -25.25
C SER A 185 8.90 -8.18 -24.15
N PRO A 186 8.66 -9.37 -23.57
CA PRO A 186 9.59 -9.95 -22.59
C PRO A 186 11.01 -10.08 -23.15
N THR A 187 12.02 -9.94 -22.30
CA THR A 187 13.39 -10.38 -22.66
C THR A 187 13.51 -11.87 -22.42
N ASP A 188 14.41 -12.54 -23.16
CA ASP A 188 14.55 -14.00 -23.15
C ASP A 188 13.23 -14.73 -23.44
N ALA A 189 12.35 -14.09 -24.23
CA ALA A 189 11.00 -14.53 -24.57
C ALA A 189 10.92 -15.92 -25.23
N ALA A 190 12.02 -16.46 -25.76
CA ALA A 190 12.03 -17.83 -26.26
C ALA A 190 11.86 -18.87 -25.14
N CYS A 191 12.23 -18.55 -23.88
CA CYS A 191 12.16 -19.44 -22.74
C CYS A 191 11.14 -18.93 -21.69
N PRO A 192 9.90 -19.47 -21.67
CA PRO A 192 8.84 -19.02 -20.78
C PRO A 192 9.16 -19.04 -19.29
N ASP A 193 10.10 -19.87 -18.84
CA ASP A 193 10.50 -19.98 -17.44
C ASP A 193 11.58 -18.95 -17.06
N ASP A 194 12.45 -18.58 -17.99
CA ASP A 194 13.60 -17.68 -17.77
C ASP A 194 13.38 -16.24 -18.28
N LEU A 195 12.20 -15.93 -18.83
CA LEU A 195 11.90 -14.57 -19.31
C LEU A 195 12.01 -13.50 -18.20
N SER A 196 12.24 -12.26 -18.61
CA SER A 196 12.15 -11.09 -17.73
C SER A 196 11.16 -10.06 -18.26
N LEU A 197 10.50 -9.36 -17.34
CA LEU A 197 9.50 -8.34 -17.62
C LEU A 197 9.91 -7.02 -16.98
N VAL A 198 9.62 -5.92 -17.67
CA VAL A 198 9.43 -4.63 -17.03
C VAL A 198 8.02 -4.54 -16.46
N GLN A 199 7.80 -3.64 -15.50
CA GLN A 199 6.47 -3.43 -14.93
C GLN A 199 5.47 -3.01 -16.02
N HIS A 200 4.26 -3.60 -15.98
CA HIS A 200 3.18 -3.32 -16.94
C HIS A 200 2.75 -1.85 -16.95
N GLU A 201 2.42 -1.32 -18.12
CA GLU A 201 1.89 0.04 -18.29
C GLU A 201 0.39 0.14 -18.02
N GLY A 202 -0.34 -0.97 -18.14
CA GLY A 202 -1.78 -1.05 -17.88
C GLY A 202 -2.11 -2.16 -16.87
N GLN A 203 -3.06 -1.91 -15.98
CA GLN A 203 -3.57 -2.93 -15.06
C GLN A 203 -4.99 -2.59 -14.57
N GLY A 204 -5.68 -3.59 -14.04
CA GLY A 204 -6.95 -3.39 -13.36
C GLY A 204 -7.51 -4.70 -12.82
N ILE A 205 -8.73 -4.64 -12.29
CA ILE A 205 -9.45 -5.81 -11.81
C ILE A 205 -10.84 -5.83 -12.46
N TRP A 206 -11.28 -6.99 -12.92
CA TRP A 206 -12.67 -7.27 -13.22
C TRP A 206 -13.30 -7.99 -12.03
N VAL A 207 -14.54 -7.62 -11.72
CA VAL A 207 -15.43 -8.53 -11.03
C VAL A 207 -16.42 -9.00 -12.09
N GLY A 208 -15.97 -10.00 -12.86
CA GLY A 208 -16.73 -10.54 -13.97
C GLY A 208 -17.95 -11.28 -13.43
N THR A 209 -19.15 -10.76 -13.68
CA THR A 209 -20.37 -11.53 -13.38
C THR A 209 -20.48 -12.65 -14.40
N LEU A 210 -20.67 -13.87 -13.94
CA LEU A 210 -20.91 -15.04 -14.79
C LEU A 210 -22.40 -15.15 -15.07
N ASP A 211 -22.79 -15.28 -16.33
CA ASP A 211 -24.18 -15.52 -16.72
C ASP A 211 -24.39 -16.94 -17.28
N GLU A 212 -25.57 -17.20 -17.82
CA GLU A 212 -25.94 -18.52 -18.35
C GLU A 212 -25.07 -18.99 -19.53
N ASN A 213 -24.32 -18.11 -20.18
CA ASN A 213 -23.43 -18.45 -21.28
C ASN A 213 -22.07 -18.98 -20.79
N ALA A 214 -21.66 -18.65 -19.57
CA ALA A 214 -20.39 -19.10 -19.00
C ALA A 214 -20.36 -20.62 -18.77
N ALA A 215 -21.48 -21.26 -18.43
CA ALA A 215 -21.56 -22.69 -18.13
C ALA A 215 -22.32 -23.46 -19.21
N SER A 216 -21.74 -24.54 -19.72
CA SER A 216 -22.28 -25.27 -20.88
C SER A 216 -22.27 -26.78 -20.70
N SER A 217 -23.34 -27.45 -21.13
CA SER A 217 -23.38 -28.91 -21.25
C SER A 217 -22.44 -29.45 -22.33
N GLU A 218 -21.95 -28.59 -23.23
CA GLU A 218 -20.98 -28.94 -24.28
C GLU A 218 -19.53 -28.77 -23.81
N TYR A 219 -19.29 -28.34 -22.57
CA TYR A 219 -17.95 -28.03 -22.05
C TYR A 219 -16.96 -29.18 -22.24
N GLU A 220 -17.33 -30.41 -21.88
CA GLU A 220 -16.46 -31.59 -22.02
C GLU A 220 -16.05 -31.83 -23.48
N THR A 221 -16.97 -31.65 -24.42
CA THR A 221 -16.70 -31.75 -25.86
C THR A 221 -15.71 -30.67 -26.32
N TRP A 222 -15.84 -29.45 -25.78
CA TRP A 222 -14.93 -28.34 -26.09
C TRP A 222 -13.54 -28.54 -25.47
N ALA A 223 -13.47 -29.11 -24.27
CA ALA A 223 -12.22 -29.39 -23.56
C ALA A 223 -11.35 -30.40 -24.33
N GLU A 224 -11.97 -31.38 -25.00
CA GLU A 224 -11.28 -32.35 -25.88
C GLU A 224 -10.56 -31.70 -27.07
N LEU A 225 -10.87 -30.45 -27.43
CA LEU A 225 -10.18 -29.72 -28.51
C LEU A 225 -8.77 -29.25 -28.09
N ALA A 226 -8.48 -29.20 -26.78
CA ALA A 226 -7.20 -28.75 -26.27
C ALA A 226 -6.14 -29.84 -26.44
N THR A 227 -5.40 -29.78 -27.55
CA THR A 227 -4.42 -30.80 -27.93
C THR A 227 -3.04 -30.25 -28.24
N ASP A 228 -2.90 -28.93 -28.34
CA ASP A 228 -1.65 -28.27 -28.74
C ASP A 228 -0.82 -27.90 -27.50
N GLU A 229 0.31 -28.60 -27.32
CA GLU A 229 1.36 -28.19 -26.40
C GLU A 229 2.33 -27.26 -27.13
N VAL A 230 2.29 -25.97 -26.77
CA VAL A 230 3.20 -24.97 -27.34
C VAL A 230 4.33 -24.71 -26.35
N THR A 231 5.51 -25.22 -26.66
CA THR A 231 6.72 -25.07 -25.83
C THR A 231 7.65 -23.98 -26.38
N GLY A 232 8.34 -23.31 -25.46
CA GLY A 232 9.43 -22.39 -25.79
C GLY A 232 10.75 -23.12 -26.07
N GLU A 233 11.71 -22.38 -26.62
CA GLU A 233 13.08 -22.82 -26.84
C GLU A 233 14.01 -22.18 -25.81
N CYS A 234 14.53 -22.98 -24.88
CA CYS A 234 15.56 -22.56 -23.95
C CYS A 234 16.92 -23.05 -24.49
N ASP A 235 17.76 -22.15 -25.02
CA ASP A 235 19.08 -22.54 -25.47
C ASP A 235 20.00 -22.77 -24.26
N GLY A 236 20.65 -23.93 -24.22
CA GLY A 236 21.56 -24.33 -23.13
C GLY A 236 22.86 -23.51 -23.04
N SER A 237 22.89 -22.29 -23.60
CA SER A 237 23.98 -21.33 -23.50
C SER A 237 23.68 -20.25 -22.47
N GLY A 238 23.98 -20.58 -21.22
CA GLY A 238 24.72 -19.64 -20.38
C GLY A 238 23.92 -18.81 -19.39
N GLY A 239 23.81 -19.39 -18.19
CA GLY A 239 23.71 -18.66 -16.93
C GLY A 239 22.32 -18.78 -16.33
N GLY A 240 22.25 -19.29 -15.09
CA GLY A 240 21.01 -19.22 -14.33
C GLY A 240 20.47 -17.80 -14.36
N GLY A 241 19.30 -17.64 -14.97
CA GLY A 241 18.47 -16.44 -14.91
C GLY A 241 17.65 -16.35 -13.62
N GLY A 242 17.85 -17.27 -12.67
CA GLY A 242 17.62 -16.95 -11.27
C GLY A 242 18.58 -15.83 -10.94
N GLY A 243 18.05 -14.59 -10.91
CA GLY A 243 18.81 -13.37 -10.73
C GLY A 243 19.96 -13.62 -9.76
N GLY A 244 21.18 -13.63 -10.29
CA GLY A 244 22.35 -13.33 -9.50
C GLY A 244 22.13 -11.91 -9.00
N GLY A 245 21.38 -11.76 -7.91
CA GLY A 245 21.77 -10.78 -6.93
C GLY A 245 23.20 -11.18 -6.59
N ASP A 246 24.16 -10.29 -6.82
CA ASP A 246 25.41 -10.35 -6.08
C ASP A 246 25.05 -10.77 -4.65
N ASP A 247 25.61 -11.88 -4.15
CA ASP A 247 25.35 -12.35 -2.79
C ASP A 247 25.44 -11.12 -1.88
N VAL A 248 24.32 -10.68 -1.31
CA VAL A 248 24.27 -9.45 -0.51
C VAL A 248 25.37 -9.54 0.53
N VAL A 249 26.36 -8.65 0.44
CA VAL A 249 27.58 -8.80 1.23
C VAL A 249 27.29 -8.27 2.63
N GLY A 250 27.01 -9.20 3.53
CA GLY A 250 26.80 -8.94 4.94
C GLY A 250 28.07 -8.53 5.67
N THR A 251 27.91 -7.67 6.68
CA THR A 251 28.93 -7.37 7.68
C THR A 251 28.62 -8.17 8.94
N PRO A 252 29.50 -9.08 9.39
CA PRO A 252 29.27 -9.81 10.64
C PRO A 252 29.11 -8.85 11.82
N VAL A 253 28.15 -9.13 12.70
CA VAL A 253 27.98 -8.36 13.95
C VAL A 253 29.32 -8.23 14.69
N PRO A 254 29.77 -7.01 15.04
CA PRO A 254 31.10 -6.84 15.64
C PRO A 254 31.20 -7.53 17.00
N SER A 255 32.27 -8.32 17.19
CA SER A 255 32.48 -9.12 18.40
C SER A 255 32.46 -8.27 19.68
N GLY A 256 31.67 -8.68 20.68
CA GLY A 256 31.56 -7.98 21.96
C GLY A 256 30.61 -6.76 21.94
N SER A 257 29.92 -6.50 20.84
CA SER A 257 28.86 -5.49 20.78
C SER A 257 27.64 -5.96 21.54
N SER A 258 27.18 -5.13 22.46
CA SER A 258 25.88 -5.25 23.11
C SER A 258 25.30 -3.86 23.36
N TYR A 259 23.98 -3.82 23.58
CA TYR A 259 23.21 -2.61 23.77
C TYR A 259 22.21 -2.78 24.92
N GLU A 260 21.93 -1.69 25.61
CA GLU A 260 20.89 -1.64 26.64
C GLU A 260 19.51 -1.51 26.01
N TYR A 261 19.43 -0.84 24.87
CA TYR A 261 18.21 -0.72 24.09
C TYR A 261 18.50 -1.04 22.62
N ILE A 262 17.72 -1.95 22.04
CA ILE A 262 17.67 -2.18 20.60
C ILE A 262 16.28 -1.79 20.12
N VAL A 263 16.20 -0.78 19.26
CA VAL A 263 14.97 -0.33 18.60
C VAL A 263 14.98 -0.85 17.17
N VAL A 264 13.91 -1.52 16.76
CA VAL A 264 13.81 -2.19 15.45
C VAL A 264 12.83 -1.44 14.56
N GLY A 265 13.33 -0.81 13.50
CA GLY A 265 12.58 0.00 12.55
C GLY A 265 12.71 1.50 12.84
N SER A 266 13.09 2.29 11.83
CA SER A 266 13.29 3.74 11.91
C SER A 266 12.06 4.54 11.47
N GLY A 267 10.86 3.99 11.64
CA GLY A 267 9.61 4.72 11.43
C GLY A 267 9.39 5.86 12.44
N PRO A 268 8.21 6.51 12.42
CA PRO A 268 7.92 7.65 13.30
C PRO A 268 8.09 7.33 14.78
N ALA A 269 7.71 6.12 15.23
CA ALA A 269 7.91 5.70 16.61
C ALA A 269 9.37 5.38 16.93
N GLY A 270 10.05 4.61 16.07
CA GLY A 270 11.41 4.14 16.31
C GLY A 270 12.42 5.28 16.48
N MET A 271 12.32 6.33 15.67
CA MET A 271 13.19 7.51 15.80
C MET A 271 12.97 8.26 17.12
N VAL A 272 11.71 8.36 17.60
CA VAL A 272 11.41 8.96 18.90
C VAL A 272 12.02 8.12 20.02
N LEU A 273 11.77 6.81 20.02
CA LEU A 273 12.29 5.91 21.05
C LEU A 273 13.82 5.94 21.10
N ALA A 274 14.47 5.89 19.95
CA ALA A 274 15.92 6.04 19.83
C ALA A 274 16.42 7.36 20.46
N ASP A 275 15.77 8.49 20.19
CA ASP A 275 16.11 9.79 20.78
C ASP A 275 15.92 9.79 22.30
N ARG A 276 14.73 9.37 22.77
CA ARG A 276 14.37 9.44 24.19
C ARG A 276 15.20 8.50 25.05
N LEU A 277 15.44 7.27 24.59
CA LEU A 277 16.21 6.26 25.32
C LEU A 277 17.70 6.64 25.35
N SER A 278 18.28 7.05 24.21
CA SER A 278 19.69 7.46 24.16
C SER A 278 19.96 8.75 24.97
N ALA A 279 18.96 9.62 25.15
CA ALA A 279 19.08 10.81 25.99
C ALA A 279 19.35 10.52 27.47
N THR A 280 19.10 9.29 27.94
CA THR A 280 19.42 8.86 29.31
C THR A 280 20.90 8.53 29.52
N GLY A 281 21.68 8.43 28.43
CA GLY A 281 23.06 7.93 28.44
C GLY A 281 23.16 6.42 28.22
N ALA A 282 22.04 5.70 28.16
CA ALA A 282 22.02 4.27 27.85
C ALA A 282 22.51 4.00 26.42
N LYS A 283 23.23 2.91 26.22
CA LYS A 283 23.72 2.53 24.88
C LYS A 283 22.55 2.01 24.04
N THR A 284 22.20 2.75 22.99
CA THR A 284 21.00 2.51 22.17
C THR A 284 21.36 2.27 20.72
N LEU A 285 20.81 1.20 20.14
CA LEU A 285 20.90 0.92 18.71
C LEU A 285 19.54 1.08 18.05
N LEU A 286 19.50 1.79 16.91
CA LEU A 286 18.38 1.76 15.97
C LEU A 286 18.76 0.90 14.76
N ILE A 287 17.95 -0.11 14.44
CA ILE A 287 18.16 -0.98 13.27
C ILE A 287 17.07 -0.69 12.23
N GLU A 288 17.46 -0.41 11.00
CA GLU A 288 16.56 -0.17 9.87
C GLU A 288 16.82 -1.18 8.75
N LYS A 289 15.75 -1.74 8.20
CA LYS A 289 15.79 -2.70 7.09
C LYS A 289 16.32 -2.03 5.83
N GLY A 290 15.80 -0.85 5.51
CA GLY A 290 16.04 -0.18 4.24
C GLY A 290 17.26 0.74 4.17
N PRO A 291 17.47 1.35 2.99
CA PRO A 291 18.54 2.31 2.74
C PRO A 291 18.21 3.71 3.30
N PRO A 292 19.15 4.66 3.22
CA PRO A 292 18.90 6.06 3.54
C PRO A 292 17.85 6.69 2.63
N SER A 293 17.18 7.72 3.15
CA SER A 293 16.07 8.41 2.47
C SER A 293 16.41 9.85 2.08
N ILE A 294 16.21 10.80 2.99
CA ILE A 294 16.53 12.20 2.82
C ILE A 294 18.05 12.42 2.74
N GLY A 295 18.44 13.51 2.10
CA GLY A 295 19.85 13.87 1.92
C GLY A 295 20.66 13.93 3.21
N LEU A 296 20.03 14.38 4.29
CA LEU A 296 20.62 14.47 5.62
C LEU A 296 21.21 13.14 6.12
N TRP A 297 20.63 12.01 5.70
CA TRP A 297 21.08 10.66 6.09
C TRP A 297 21.91 9.98 5.00
N GLY A 298 22.34 10.72 3.97
CA GLY A 298 23.14 10.21 2.86
C GLY A 298 22.32 9.53 1.77
N GLY A 299 21.02 9.80 1.67
CA GLY A 299 20.22 9.32 0.54
C GLY A 299 20.64 9.94 -0.79
N ASP A 300 20.48 9.19 -1.88
CA ASP A 300 20.88 9.63 -3.23
C ASP A 300 19.77 9.52 -4.28
N MET A 301 18.65 8.87 -3.99
CA MET A 301 17.54 8.70 -4.93
C MET A 301 16.92 10.06 -5.28
N LYS A 302 17.18 10.57 -6.49
CA LYS A 302 16.77 11.92 -6.90
C LYS A 302 16.61 12.05 -8.41
N PRO A 303 15.71 12.95 -8.89
CA PRO A 303 15.65 13.31 -10.30
C PRO A 303 16.86 14.15 -10.71
N ASP A 304 17.15 14.17 -12.02
CA ASP A 304 18.35 14.81 -12.58
C ASP A 304 18.49 16.29 -12.23
N TRP A 305 17.37 17.01 -12.07
CA TRP A 305 17.40 18.43 -11.76
C TRP A 305 17.80 18.74 -10.31
N LEU A 306 17.89 17.73 -9.44
CA LEU A 306 18.46 17.83 -8.09
C LEU A 306 19.97 17.49 -8.06
N ASN A 307 20.57 17.08 -9.18
CA ASN A 307 22.01 16.79 -9.24
C ASN A 307 22.85 18.00 -8.81
N GLY A 308 23.89 17.74 -8.02
CA GLY A 308 24.73 18.79 -7.42
C GLY A 308 24.14 19.44 -6.16
N THR A 309 22.97 18.98 -5.70
CA THR A 309 22.40 19.35 -4.40
C THR A 309 22.43 18.17 -3.43
N GLU A 310 22.31 18.46 -2.13
CA GLU A 310 22.13 17.45 -1.10
C GLU A 310 20.69 16.93 -1.03
N LEU A 311 19.73 17.48 -1.79
CA LEU A 311 18.33 17.05 -1.73
C LEU A 311 18.10 15.71 -2.42
N THR A 312 17.09 14.97 -1.97
CA THR A 312 16.58 13.75 -2.60
C THR A 312 15.10 13.88 -2.96
N ARG A 313 14.54 12.85 -3.61
CA ARG A 313 13.09 12.75 -3.88
C ARG A 313 12.25 12.85 -2.60
N PHE A 314 12.82 12.45 -1.46
CA PHE A 314 12.11 12.44 -0.18
C PHE A 314 12.18 13.81 0.51
N ASP A 315 13.15 14.67 0.20
CA ASP A 315 13.23 16.01 0.79
C ASP A 315 12.19 16.98 0.24
N VAL A 316 11.89 16.86 -1.06
CA VAL A 316 11.03 17.80 -1.81
C VAL A 316 9.56 17.41 -1.68
N PRO A 317 8.72 18.20 -0.99
CA PRO A 317 7.30 17.87 -0.81
C PRO A 317 6.55 17.62 -2.13
N GLY A 318 6.83 18.39 -3.17
CA GLY A 318 6.19 18.25 -4.48
C GLY A 318 6.56 16.99 -5.25
N LEU A 319 7.52 16.18 -4.76
CA LEU A 319 7.87 14.89 -5.37
C LEU A 319 7.27 13.69 -4.63
N CYS A 320 6.48 13.90 -3.58
CA CYS A 320 6.01 12.79 -2.74
C CYS A 320 5.13 11.79 -3.48
N ASN A 321 4.38 12.20 -4.51
CA ASN A 321 3.49 11.32 -5.26
C ASN A 321 4.23 10.37 -6.21
N GLN A 322 5.53 10.59 -6.47
CA GLN A 322 6.33 9.73 -7.34
C GLN A 322 6.38 8.28 -6.83
N ILE A 323 6.14 8.06 -5.53
CA ILE A 323 6.05 6.71 -4.94
C ILE A 323 4.98 5.83 -5.61
N TRP A 324 3.94 6.41 -6.20
CA TRP A 324 2.86 5.63 -6.82
C TRP A 324 3.17 5.14 -8.23
N VAL A 325 4.15 5.75 -8.90
CA VAL A 325 4.59 5.36 -10.25
C VAL A 325 5.96 4.69 -10.25
N ASP A 326 6.77 4.93 -9.21
CA ASP A 326 8.08 4.33 -9.02
C ASP A 326 8.36 4.11 -7.52
N SER A 327 8.19 2.86 -7.10
CA SER A 327 8.37 2.40 -5.71
C SER A 327 9.42 1.29 -5.54
N ALA A 328 10.05 0.85 -6.61
CA ALA A 328 11.02 -0.24 -6.58
C ALA A 328 12.20 0.13 -5.65
N GLY A 329 12.57 -0.79 -4.76
CA GLY A 329 13.63 -0.55 -3.77
C GLY A 329 13.28 0.44 -2.65
N ILE A 330 12.06 1.00 -2.65
CA ILE A 330 11.57 1.94 -1.63
C ILE A 330 10.45 1.28 -0.81
N ALA A 331 9.48 0.66 -1.49
CA ALA A 331 8.42 -0.07 -0.82
C ALA A 331 8.95 -1.40 -0.25
N CYS A 332 8.36 -1.81 0.87
CA CYS A 332 8.68 -3.08 1.50
C CYS A 332 8.23 -4.24 0.59
N PRO A 333 9.13 -5.17 0.23
CA PRO A 333 8.82 -6.24 -0.72
C PRO A 333 8.05 -7.41 -0.09
N ASP A 334 7.93 -7.45 1.23
CA ASP A 334 7.52 -8.61 2.00
C ASP A 334 6.17 -8.43 2.72
N ASN A 335 5.34 -7.54 2.18
CA ASN A 335 3.93 -7.43 2.51
C ASN A 335 3.12 -7.06 1.26
N ASP A 336 1.82 -7.37 1.26
CA ASP A 336 0.93 -7.12 0.14
C ASP A 336 0.35 -5.69 0.10
N GLN A 337 0.82 -4.79 0.96
CA GLN A 337 0.39 -3.39 1.03
C GLN A 337 1.56 -2.41 0.78
N MET A 338 1.22 -1.13 0.57
CA MET A 338 2.23 -0.07 0.50
C MET A 338 2.76 0.27 1.91
N ALA A 339 4.05 0.04 2.11
CA ALA A 339 4.80 0.49 3.27
C ALA A 339 6.23 0.87 2.84
N GLY A 340 6.78 1.95 3.38
CA GLY A 340 8.17 2.35 3.07
C GLY A 340 9.19 1.55 3.89
N CYS A 341 10.15 0.92 3.22
CA CYS A 341 11.32 0.24 3.80
C CYS A 341 12.59 1.05 3.51
N LEU A 342 12.78 2.14 4.26
CA LEU A 342 13.90 3.08 4.19
C LEU A 342 13.98 3.85 5.50
N VAL A 343 15.08 4.56 5.75
CA VAL A 343 15.20 5.44 6.92
C VAL A 343 14.01 6.40 7.00
N GLY A 344 13.24 6.36 8.09
CA GLY A 344 12.01 7.15 8.24
C GLY A 344 10.71 6.40 7.97
N GLY A 345 10.77 5.23 7.33
CA GLY A 345 9.63 4.40 6.96
C GLY A 345 8.53 5.20 6.24
N GLY A 346 7.28 5.04 6.69
CA GLY A 346 6.13 5.78 6.14
C GLY A 346 6.28 7.30 6.15
N THR A 347 7.03 7.90 7.09
CA THR A 347 7.22 9.36 7.11
C THR A 347 8.15 9.87 6.01
N ALA A 348 8.95 9.00 5.40
CA ALA A 348 9.78 9.35 4.24
C ALA A 348 8.97 9.44 2.94
N VAL A 349 7.89 8.67 2.82
CA VAL A 349 7.12 8.51 1.57
C VAL A 349 5.73 9.13 1.58
N ASN A 350 5.14 9.40 2.76
CA ASN A 350 3.80 9.97 2.85
C ASN A 350 3.71 11.43 2.37
N SER A 351 2.50 12.01 2.31
CA SER A 351 2.30 13.42 1.96
C SER A 351 2.65 14.41 3.09
N GLY A 352 3.12 13.94 4.24
CA GLY A 352 3.57 14.78 5.36
C GLY A 352 2.49 15.49 6.16
N LEU A 353 1.20 15.13 6.00
CA LEU A 353 0.11 15.69 6.81
C LEU A 353 0.34 15.47 8.31
N TRP A 354 0.11 16.51 9.12
CA TRP A 354 0.54 16.56 10.53
C TRP A 354 -0.47 17.25 11.45
N TRP A 355 -1.12 16.45 12.31
CA TRP A 355 -2.30 16.86 13.04
C TRP A 355 -2.06 16.89 14.53
N LYS A 356 -2.31 18.03 15.21
CA LYS A 356 -2.38 18.03 16.67
C LYS A 356 -3.54 17.09 17.08
N PRO A 357 -3.28 16.06 17.91
CA PRO A 357 -4.27 15.05 18.19
C PRO A 357 -5.57 15.62 18.75
N TYR A 358 -6.69 15.11 18.26
CA TYR A 358 -8.01 15.35 18.80
C TYR A 358 -8.19 14.53 20.09
N SER A 359 -8.52 15.19 21.21
CA SER A 359 -8.57 14.53 22.53
C SER A 359 -9.42 13.26 22.57
N LYS A 360 -10.59 13.32 21.93
CA LYS A 360 -11.59 12.25 21.89
C LYS A 360 -11.06 10.93 21.30
N ASP A 361 -10.06 10.98 20.43
CA ASP A 361 -9.44 9.77 19.87
C ASP A 361 -8.70 8.96 20.94
N PHE A 362 -8.04 9.62 21.90
CA PHE A 362 -7.44 8.96 23.05
C PHE A 362 -8.51 8.56 24.05
N ASP A 363 -9.43 9.47 24.36
CA ASP A 363 -10.43 9.24 25.41
C ASP A 363 -11.36 8.06 25.11
N GLU A 364 -11.66 7.80 23.84
CA GLU A 364 -12.54 6.70 23.46
C GLU A 364 -11.80 5.41 23.11
N ASN A 365 -10.67 5.49 22.40
CA ASN A 365 -10.01 4.27 21.92
C ASN A 365 -9.02 3.69 22.93
N PHE A 366 -8.35 4.52 23.73
CA PHE A 366 -7.24 4.06 24.57
C PHE A 366 -7.70 3.67 25.98
N PRO A 367 -7.02 2.73 26.66
CA PRO A 367 -7.32 2.37 28.05
C PRO A 367 -6.98 3.49 29.04
N GLU A 368 -7.38 3.31 30.30
CA GLU A 368 -7.00 4.21 31.41
C GLU A 368 -5.47 4.31 31.54
N GLY A 369 -4.95 5.50 31.77
CA GLY A 369 -3.51 5.79 31.74
C GLY A 369 -2.96 6.12 30.34
N TRP A 370 -3.80 6.06 29.30
CA TRP A 370 -3.53 6.53 27.94
C TRP A 370 -4.63 7.45 27.42
N LYS A 371 -5.50 7.96 28.31
CA LYS A 371 -6.51 8.96 27.96
C LYS A 371 -5.82 10.28 27.60
N TYR A 372 -6.55 11.24 27.03
CA TYR A 372 -5.92 12.45 26.53
C TYR A 372 -5.16 13.21 27.63
N ASP A 373 -5.73 13.29 28.84
CA ASP A 373 -5.07 13.93 29.97
C ASP A 373 -3.71 13.27 30.30
N ASP A 374 -3.60 11.95 30.17
CA ASP A 374 -2.36 11.19 30.41
C ASP A 374 -1.28 11.46 29.35
N VAL A 375 -1.67 11.72 28.09
CA VAL A 375 -0.74 11.90 26.97
C VAL A 375 -0.54 13.36 26.55
N SER A 376 -1.34 14.29 27.06
CA SER A 376 -1.37 15.70 26.66
C SER A 376 -0.01 16.39 26.77
N GLY A 377 0.75 16.10 27.83
CA GLY A 377 2.12 16.62 27.99
C GLY A 377 3.08 16.13 26.90
N ASN A 378 2.89 14.90 26.41
CA ASN A 378 3.67 14.33 25.30
C ASN A 378 3.22 14.85 23.95
N VAL A 379 1.93 15.14 23.76
CA VAL A 379 1.44 15.91 22.62
C VAL A 379 2.17 17.25 22.53
N ASP A 380 2.28 17.99 23.64
CA ASP A 380 2.96 19.28 23.62
C ASP A 380 4.47 19.15 23.33
N LYS A 381 5.16 18.10 23.81
CA LYS A 381 6.55 17.84 23.43
C LYS A 381 6.71 17.59 21.93
N VAL A 382 5.84 16.76 21.35
CA VAL A 382 5.85 16.46 19.91
C VAL A 382 5.64 17.74 19.11
N PHE A 383 4.65 18.56 19.46
CA PHE A 383 4.34 19.80 18.71
C PHE A 383 5.31 20.95 19.02
N ASN A 384 6.09 20.89 20.10
CA ASN A 384 7.22 21.78 20.30
C ASN A 384 8.41 21.39 19.40
N ARG A 385 8.64 20.09 19.17
CA ARG A 385 9.71 19.58 18.30
C ARG A 385 9.36 19.68 16.82
N ILE A 386 8.10 19.37 16.47
CA ILE A 386 7.55 19.39 15.11
C ILE A 386 6.22 20.17 15.16
N PRO A 387 6.27 21.52 15.11
CA PRO A 387 5.05 22.35 15.18
C PRO A 387 4.09 22.15 14.00
N GLY A 388 4.68 21.80 12.85
CA GLY A 388 4.00 21.78 11.56
C GLY A 388 3.71 23.18 11.01
N THR A 389 3.15 23.23 9.81
CA THR A 389 2.81 24.47 9.11
C THR A 389 1.68 24.25 8.11
N ILE A 390 0.82 25.26 7.94
CA ILE A 390 -0.16 25.34 6.85
C ILE A 390 0.35 26.13 5.64
N THR A 391 1.56 26.69 5.72
CA THR A 391 2.22 27.47 4.66
C THR A 391 3.65 26.98 4.50
N PRO A 392 3.88 25.81 3.87
CA PRO A 392 5.19 25.18 3.87
C PRO A 392 6.23 25.89 2.99
N SER A 393 5.79 26.68 2.01
CA SER A 393 6.66 27.57 1.25
C SER A 393 7.27 28.64 2.16
N MET A 394 8.58 28.88 2.04
CA MET A 394 9.35 29.78 2.91
C MET A 394 8.99 31.27 2.80
N ASP A 395 8.19 31.65 1.80
CA ASP A 395 7.63 32.99 1.66
C ASP A 395 6.26 33.17 2.34
N SER A 396 5.84 32.17 3.13
CA SER A 396 4.57 32.14 3.87
C SER A 396 3.32 32.25 2.98
N LYS A 397 3.40 31.75 1.74
CA LYS A 397 2.27 31.69 0.81
C LYS A 397 1.85 30.27 0.51
N LEU A 398 0.57 30.12 0.21
CA LEU A 398 0.04 28.95 -0.48
C LEU A 398 -0.03 29.23 -1.98
N TYR A 399 0.27 28.23 -2.78
CA TYR A 399 0.27 28.26 -4.24
C TYR A 399 -0.90 27.44 -4.78
N LEU A 400 -1.38 27.78 -5.98
CA LEU A 400 -2.44 27.06 -6.71
C LEU A 400 -3.76 26.94 -5.91
N GLN A 401 -4.17 28.03 -5.25
CA GLN A 401 -5.33 28.03 -4.35
C GLN A 401 -6.67 28.23 -5.06
N GLU A 402 -6.68 28.42 -6.37
CA GLU A 402 -7.89 28.65 -7.18
C GLU A 402 -8.89 27.50 -7.03
N GLY A 403 -8.45 26.26 -7.27
CA GLY A 403 -9.27 25.06 -7.08
C GLY A 403 -9.68 24.81 -5.62
N PRO A 404 -8.75 24.74 -4.67
CA PRO A 404 -9.05 24.60 -3.24
C PRO A 404 -10.07 25.63 -2.72
N SER A 405 -10.00 26.87 -3.20
CA SER A 405 -10.92 27.94 -2.79
C SER A 405 -12.37 27.67 -3.21
N VAL A 406 -12.62 26.95 -4.31
CA VAL A 406 -13.98 26.59 -4.74
C VAL A 406 -14.68 25.73 -3.68
N ILE A 407 -14.02 24.65 -3.25
CA ILE A 407 -14.57 23.73 -2.25
C ILE A 407 -14.69 24.41 -0.90
N MET A 408 -13.61 25.10 -0.47
CA MET A 408 -13.59 25.77 0.84
C MET A 408 -14.67 26.84 0.95
N ASN A 409 -14.82 27.71 -0.05
CA ASN A 409 -15.84 28.76 -0.02
C ASN A 409 -17.26 28.17 -0.12
N GLY A 410 -17.45 27.07 -0.86
CA GLY A 410 -18.73 26.35 -0.90
C GLY A 410 -19.16 25.85 0.48
N LEU A 411 -18.25 25.17 1.19
CA LEU A 411 -18.49 24.69 2.54
C LEU A 411 -18.77 25.84 3.53
N LEU A 412 -17.98 26.92 3.47
CA LEU A 412 -18.18 28.11 4.30
C LEU A 412 -19.54 28.78 4.03
N ALA A 413 -19.97 28.83 2.77
CA ALA A 413 -21.27 29.39 2.39
C ALA A 413 -22.45 28.56 2.93
N ASP A 414 -22.27 27.24 3.08
CA ASP A 414 -23.24 26.33 3.73
C ASP A 414 -23.15 26.35 5.28
N GLY A 415 -22.28 27.20 5.84
CA GLY A 415 -22.17 27.41 7.28
C GLY A 415 -21.16 26.51 7.99
N TRP A 416 -20.26 25.85 7.26
CA TRP A 416 -19.10 25.22 7.88
C TRP A 416 -18.18 26.27 8.51
N LYS A 417 -17.47 25.88 9.57
CA LYS A 417 -16.55 26.77 10.29
C LYS A 417 -15.14 26.71 9.71
N MET A 418 -14.52 27.86 9.46
CA MET A 418 -13.08 27.92 9.19
C MET A 418 -12.29 27.59 10.46
N SER A 419 -11.38 26.62 10.40
CA SER A 419 -10.57 26.17 11.53
C SER A 419 -9.09 26.04 11.15
N SER A 420 -8.21 26.39 12.10
CA SER A 420 -6.79 26.01 12.06
C SER A 420 -6.63 24.76 12.91
N PHE A 421 -6.52 23.60 12.27
CA PHE A 421 -6.70 22.31 12.97
C PHE A 421 -5.62 21.97 13.99
N ASN A 422 -4.43 22.59 13.92
CA ASN A 422 -3.40 22.41 14.95
C ASN A 422 -3.54 23.41 16.11
N ASP A 423 -4.15 24.56 15.88
CA ASP A 423 -4.46 25.54 16.95
C ASP A 423 -5.76 25.18 17.69
N ALA A 424 -6.70 24.55 16.98
CA ALA A 424 -8.01 24.13 17.50
C ALA A 424 -8.27 22.64 17.16
N PRO A 425 -7.53 21.69 17.77
CA PRO A 425 -7.63 20.27 17.45
C PRO A 425 -9.00 19.66 17.71
N GLU A 426 -9.79 20.24 18.61
CA GLU A 426 -11.14 19.80 18.96
C GLU A 426 -12.20 20.14 17.90
N GLU A 427 -11.89 21.03 16.95
CA GLU A 427 -12.84 21.50 15.94
C GLU A 427 -12.91 20.55 14.74
N LYS A 428 -13.46 19.35 14.95
CA LYS A 428 -13.58 18.27 13.95
C LYS A 428 -15.03 17.97 13.51
N TYR A 429 -15.93 18.93 13.68
CA TYR A 429 -17.32 18.82 13.25
C TYR A 429 -17.75 20.04 12.44
N ARG A 430 -18.24 19.79 11.21
CA ARG A 430 -18.61 20.81 10.23
C ARG A 430 -17.59 21.94 10.15
N SER A 431 -16.33 21.57 10.01
CA SER A 431 -15.18 22.47 9.96
C SER A 431 -14.31 22.23 8.73
N VAL A 432 -13.75 23.30 8.18
CA VAL A 432 -12.90 23.32 6.98
C VAL A 432 -11.66 24.17 7.24
N GLY A 433 -10.53 23.80 6.64
CA GLY A 433 -9.29 24.54 6.78
C GLY A 433 -8.21 24.09 5.80
N TYR A 434 -7.03 24.65 5.96
CA TYR A 434 -5.85 24.27 5.18
C TYR A 434 -5.15 23.05 5.80
N SER A 435 -4.53 22.26 4.94
CA SER A 435 -3.72 21.10 5.31
C SER A 435 -2.51 21.50 6.17
N PRO A 436 -2.39 20.99 7.41
CA PRO A 436 -1.17 21.14 8.17
C PRO A 436 -0.17 20.04 7.78
N TYR A 437 1.10 20.42 7.61
CA TYR A 437 2.19 19.51 7.25
C TYR A 437 3.30 19.51 8.29
N MET A 438 4.02 18.40 8.44
CA MET A 438 5.22 18.27 9.30
C MET A 438 6.45 18.98 8.73
N PHE A 439 6.30 19.64 7.58
CA PHE A 439 7.34 20.30 6.82
C PHE A 439 8.00 21.43 7.62
N SER A 440 9.27 21.66 7.32
CA SER A 440 10.04 22.78 7.86
C SER A 440 11.05 23.22 6.80
N ASN A 441 11.28 24.52 6.69
CA ASN A 441 12.20 25.10 5.70
C ASN A 441 11.91 24.64 4.25
N GLY A 442 10.62 24.49 3.90
CA GLY A 442 10.14 24.01 2.59
C GLY A 442 10.55 22.58 2.22
N GLN A 443 10.90 21.76 3.21
CA GLN A 443 11.30 20.36 3.05
C GLN A 443 10.50 19.43 3.96
N ARG A 444 10.55 18.12 3.69
CA ARG A 444 9.80 17.08 4.40
C ARG A 444 9.90 17.11 5.93
N ASN A 445 11.10 17.34 6.47
CA ASN A 445 11.34 17.44 7.92
C ASN A 445 10.88 16.20 8.72
N GLY A 446 9.82 16.31 9.53
CA GLY A 446 9.30 15.24 10.38
C GLY A 446 10.29 14.70 11.43
N PRO A 447 10.05 13.48 11.96
CA PRO A 447 10.93 12.88 12.95
C PRO A 447 12.36 12.61 12.45
N MET A 448 12.55 12.41 11.14
CA MET A 448 13.87 12.22 10.51
C MET A 448 14.78 13.44 10.67
N ALA A 449 14.25 14.65 10.60
CA ALA A 449 15.01 15.89 10.69
C ALA A 449 14.95 16.53 12.09
N THR A 450 14.42 15.83 13.09
CA THR A 450 14.26 16.34 14.46
C THR A 450 14.71 15.35 15.52
N TYR A 451 13.97 14.25 15.70
CA TYR A 451 14.27 13.21 16.69
C TYR A 451 15.53 12.44 16.33
N LEU A 452 15.65 12.00 15.08
CA LEU A 452 16.82 11.24 14.65
C LEU A 452 18.10 12.08 14.63
N VAL A 453 18.00 13.38 14.33
CA VAL A 453 19.13 14.32 14.40
C VAL A 453 19.71 14.39 15.82
N SER A 454 18.86 14.62 16.82
CA SER A 454 19.33 14.71 18.21
C SER A 454 19.81 13.38 18.77
N ALA A 455 19.27 12.24 18.30
CA ALA A 455 19.81 10.92 18.61
C ALA A 455 21.24 10.77 18.06
N ASN A 456 21.43 11.11 16.78
CA ASN A 456 22.71 10.96 16.06
C ASN A 456 23.84 11.84 16.59
N GLU A 457 23.53 12.93 17.31
CA GLU A 457 24.54 13.75 17.99
C GLU A 457 25.16 13.07 19.23
N ARG A 458 24.58 11.96 19.71
CA ARG A 458 25.01 11.29 20.95
C ARG A 458 25.96 10.14 20.68
N ASN A 459 27.09 10.11 21.40
CA ASN A 459 28.12 9.07 21.26
C ASN A 459 27.67 7.66 21.72
N ASN A 460 26.55 7.56 22.44
CA ASN A 460 25.96 6.31 22.92
C ASN A 460 24.80 5.81 22.03
N PHE A 461 24.57 6.46 20.89
CA PHE A 461 23.60 6.06 19.89
C PHE A 461 24.31 5.52 18.65
N ASP A 462 23.87 4.37 18.18
CA ASP A 462 24.31 3.76 16.92
C ASP A 462 23.08 3.56 16.01
N MET A 463 23.27 3.66 14.70
CA MET A 463 22.24 3.36 13.70
C MET A 463 22.79 2.38 12.66
N TRP A 464 22.12 1.24 12.48
CA TRP A 464 22.44 0.24 11.46
C TRP A 464 21.33 0.22 10.42
N ILE A 465 21.68 0.48 9.17
CA ILE A 465 20.76 0.47 8.03
C ILE A 465 20.98 -0.79 7.19
N ASN A 466 20.19 -0.99 6.13
CA ASN A 466 20.32 -2.14 5.24
C ASN A 466 20.21 -3.50 5.97
N THR A 467 19.62 -3.54 7.16
CA THR A 467 19.70 -4.68 8.09
C THR A 467 18.30 -5.11 8.53
N THR A 468 17.89 -6.31 8.13
CA THR A 468 16.63 -6.92 8.58
C THR A 468 16.83 -7.59 9.94
N VAL A 469 15.94 -7.29 10.89
CA VAL A 469 15.75 -8.15 12.08
C VAL A 469 14.80 -9.27 11.70
N ARG A 470 15.28 -10.52 11.68
CA ARG A 470 14.45 -11.69 11.36
C ARG A 470 13.46 -12.00 12.48
N ARG A 471 13.96 -11.99 13.72
CA ARG A 471 13.26 -12.35 14.96
C ARG A 471 14.07 -11.93 16.19
N VAL A 472 13.43 -11.96 17.36
CA VAL A 472 14.17 -11.89 18.63
C VAL A 472 14.67 -13.27 19.03
N VAL A 473 15.86 -13.34 19.61
CA VAL A 473 16.40 -14.56 20.23
C VAL A 473 16.02 -14.51 21.71
N ARG A 474 15.39 -15.57 22.22
CA ARG A 474 14.87 -15.61 23.58
C ARG A 474 15.01 -16.97 24.24
N ASP A 475 15.09 -16.96 25.56
CA ASP A 475 14.89 -18.12 26.43
C ASP A 475 13.62 -17.86 27.25
N GLN A 476 12.57 -18.64 26.99
CA GLN A 476 11.25 -18.44 27.58
C GLN A 476 10.76 -16.99 27.38
N GLY A 477 10.47 -16.28 28.48
CA GLY A 477 9.98 -14.90 28.49
C GLY A 477 11.07 -13.82 28.42
N THR A 478 12.35 -14.18 28.26
CA THR A 478 13.45 -13.20 28.26
C THR A 478 14.17 -13.18 26.92
N VAL A 479 14.19 -12.03 26.26
CA VAL A 479 14.98 -11.78 25.05
C VAL A 479 16.45 -11.63 25.42
N THR A 480 17.32 -12.35 24.72
CA THR A 480 18.78 -12.32 24.89
C THR A 480 19.48 -11.57 23.76
N GLY A 481 18.81 -11.38 22.62
CA GLY A 481 19.34 -10.68 21.46
C GLY A 481 18.37 -10.61 20.29
N VAL A 482 18.87 -10.16 19.14
CA VAL A 482 18.14 -10.13 17.86
C VAL A 482 18.96 -10.84 16.79
N GLU A 483 18.27 -11.56 15.90
CA GLU A 483 18.90 -12.22 14.76
C GLU A 483 18.80 -11.32 13.52
N LEU A 484 19.94 -11.02 12.90
CA LEU A 484 20.09 -10.06 11.83
C LEU A 484 20.43 -10.76 10.50
N GLN A 485 19.90 -10.21 9.43
CA GLN A 485 20.19 -10.59 8.06
C GLN A 485 20.40 -9.31 7.22
N PRO A 486 21.41 -9.27 6.35
CA PRO A 486 21.62 -8.12 5.49
C PRO A 486 20.49 -8.07 4.46
N PHE A 487 19.86 -6.91 4.33
CA PHE A 487 18.84 -6.64 3.32
C PHE A 487 19.47 -6.08 2.04
N LEU A 488 20.46 -5.21 2.21
CA LEU A 488 21.31 -4.66 1.14
C LEU A 488 22.76 -4.72 1.60
N ASP A 489 23.69 -4.45 0.68
CA ASP A 489 25.13 -4.44 0.96
C ASP A 489 25.48 -3.56 2.17
N GLY A 490 26.43 -4.04 2.97
CA GLY A 490 26.84 -3.39 4.21
C GLY A 490 25.87 -3.56 5.37
N GLY A 491 24.73 -4.22 5.17
CA GLY A 491 23.84 -4.67 6.25
C GLY A 491 24.53 -5.66 7.19
N TYR A 492 24.05 -5.75 8.42
CA TYR A 492 24.65 -6.63 9.43
C TYR A 492 24.05 -8.03 9.43
N GLU A 493 24.88 -9.03 9.75
CA GLU A 493 24.47 -10.44 9.80
C GLU A 493 24.88 -11.14 11.09
N GLY A 494 24.04 -12.08 11.54
CA GLY A 494 24.27 -12.89 12.74
C GLY A 494 23.47 -12.42 13.96
N THR A 495 23.85 -12.89 15.16
CA THR A 495 23.12 -12.58 16.39
C THR A 495 23.78 -11.42 17.14
N LEU A 496 23.00 -10.36 17.40
CA LEU A 496 23.39 -9.26 18.28
C LEU A 496 22.80 -9.47 19.68
N ASN A 497 23.66 -9.55 20.68
CA ASN A 497 23.24 -9.77 22.07
C ASN A 497 22.85 -8.46 22.78
N LEU A 498 21.90 -8.57 23.71
CA LEU A 498 21.60 -7.53 24.68
C LEU A 498 22.61 -7.51 25.82
N THR A 499 22.73 -6.37 26.50
CA THR A 499 23.33 -6.32 27.84
C THR A 499 22.43 -7.03 28.86
N THR A 500 22.98 -7.38 30.02
CA THR A 500 22.15 -7.88 31.14
C THR A 500 21.11 -6.83 31.53
N GLY A 501 19.83 -7.18 31.46
CA GLY A 501 18.72 -6.24 31.69
C GLY A 501 18.37 -5.34 30.49
N GLY A 502 19.01 -5.56 29.34
CA GLY A 502 18.70 -4.84 28.10
C GLY A 502 17.29 -5.16 27.59
N LYS A 503 16.74 -4.24 26.80
CA LYS A 503 15.36 -4.26 26.30
C LYS A 503 15.35 -4.17 24.78
N VAL A 504 14.45 -4.91 24.12
CA VAL A 504 14.15 -4.75 22.69
C VAL A 504 12.81 -4.04 22.53
N ILE A 505 12.76 -3.06 21.63
CA ILE A 505 11.53 -2.37 21.24
C ILE A 505 11.32 -2.58 19.75
N LEU A 506 10.21 -3.25 19.40
CA LEU A 506 9.79 -3.42 18.02
C LEU A 506 8.99 -2.20 17.56
N SER A 507 9.46 -1.57 16.49
CA SER A 507 8.87 -0.39 15.85
C SER A 507 8.81 -0.56 14.32
N ALA A 508 8.61 -1.81 13.87
CA ALA A 508 8.66 -2.23 12.47
C ALA A 508 7.30 -2.08 11.75
N GLY A 509 6.31 -1.46 12.39
CA GLY A 509 5.03 -1.10 11.80
C GLY A 509 3.98 -2.21 11.85
N ALA A 510 2.78 -1.91 11.35
CA ALA A 510 1.59 -2.76 11.46
C ALA A 510 1.70 -4.13 10.75
N PHE A 511 2.72 -4.33 9.91
CA PHE A 511 3.00 -5.59 9.23
C PHE A 511 4.35 -6.19 9.66
N GLY A 512 5.40 -5.36 9.70
CA GLY A 512 6.75 -5.81 10.09
C GLY A 512 6.83 -6.29 11.54
N THR A 513 6.14 -5.64 12.48
CA THR A 513 6.16 -6.07 13.89
C THR A 513 5.46 -7.42 14.10
N PRO A 514 4.22 -7.64 13.60
CA PRO A 514 3.61 -8.97 13.61
C PRO A 514 4.52 -10.06 13.02
N LYS A 515 5.16 -9.79 11.87
CA LYS A 515 6.11 -10.72 11.25
C LYS A 515 7.24 -11.13 12.18
N ILE A 516 7.87 -10.16 12.86
CA ILE A 516 8.94 -10.44 13.83
C ILE A 516 8.40 -11.27 15.01
N LEU A 517 7.21 -10.97 15.52
CA LEU A 517 6.60 -11.71 16.62
C LEU A 517 6.26 -13.16 16.22
N PHE A 518 5.63 -13.37 15.06
CA PHE A 518 5.35 -14.71 14.52
C PHE A 518 6.63 -15.54 14.41
N ARG A 519 7.69 -14.95 13.83
CA ARG A 519 9.01 -15.59 13.69
C ARG A 519 9.75 -15.80 15.00
N SER A 520 9.29 -15.16 16.08
CA SER A 520 9.79 -15.32 17.45
C SER A 520 8.95 -16.30 18.28
N GLY A 521 7.98 -17.00 17.68
CA GLY A 521 7.07 -17.91 18.39
C GLY A 521 6.09 -17.18 19.30
N ILE A 522 5.65 -15.98 18.93
CA ILE A 522 4.67 -15.17 19.66
C ILE A 522 3.54 -14.77 18.70
N GLY A 523 2.34 -15.27 18.93
CA GLY A 523 1.19 -15.04 18.05
C GLY A 523 0.20 -16.21 18.06
N PRO A 524 -0.84 -16.17 17.22
CA PRO A 524 -1.83 -17.23 17.11
C PRO A 524 -1.20 -18.53 16.62
N GLU A 525 -1.65 -19.67 17.16
CA GLU A 525 -1.07 -20.99 16.89
C GLU A 525 -1.08 -21.35 15.39
N ASP A 526 -2.12 -20.94 14.64
CA ASP A 526 -2.18 -21.13 13.19
C ASP A 526 -1.06 -20.40 12.46
N GLN A 527 -0.70 -19.18 12.91
CA GLN A 527 0.38 -18.38 12.31
C GLN A 527 1.77 -18.91 12.70
N LEU A 528 1.94 -19.35 13.95
CA LEU A 528 3.21 -19.94 14.40
C LEU A 528 3.50 -21.26 13.68
N THR A 529 2.45 -22.05 13.43
CA THR A 529 2.56 -23.28 12.64
C THR A 529 3.02 -23.01 11.21
N VAL A 530 2.55 -21.94 10.56
CA VAL A 530 3.03 -21.55 9.22
C VAL A 530 4.53 -21.26 9.25
N VAL A 531 5.02 -20.50 10.24
CA VAL A 531 6.45 -20.23 10.36
C VAL A 531 7.24 -21.52 10.63
N ASN A 532 6.76 -22.38 11.52
CA ASN A 532 7.42 -23.63 11.89
C ASN A 532 7.57 -24.59 10.69
N ASN A 533 6.60 -24.56 9.78
CA ASN A 533 6.62 -25.34 8.55
C ASN A 533 7.36 -24.63 7.39
N SER A 534 7.79 -23.39 7.56
CA SER A 534 8.48 -22.64 6.51
C SER A 534 9.89 -23.18 6.27
N LYS A 535 10.31 -23.17 5.00
CA LYS A 535 11.66 -23.57 4.58
C LYS A 535 12.76 -22.69 5.18
N THR A 536 12.47 -21.42 5.41
CA THR A 536 13.46 -20.41 5.82
C THR A 536 13.72 -20.43 7.33
N ASP A 537 12.69 -20.64 8.14
CA ASP A 537 12.79 -20.51 9.60
C ASP A 537 12.56 -21.82 10.36
N GLY A 538 11.83 -22.79 9.80
CA GLY A 538 11.35 -23.97 10.53
C GLY A 538 12.43 -24.70 11.32
N ASP A 539 13.54 -25.05 10.67
CA ASP A 539 14.67 -25.77 11.30
C ASP A 539 15.32 -25.04 12.48
N THR A 540 15.17 -23.72 12.54
CA THR A 540 15.78 -22.88 13.59
C THR A 540 14.74 -22.19 14.46
N MET A 541 13.44 -22.39 14.23
CA MET A 541 12.37 -21.77 15.00
C MET A 541 12.44 -22.21 16.46
N ILE A 542 12.02 -21.32 17.37
CA ILE A 542 11.91 -21.69 18.77
C ILE A 542 10.90 -22.85 18.93
N ALA A 543 11.25 -23.81 19.78
CA ALA A 543 10.44 -25.00 20.01
C ALA A 543 8.99 -24.65 20.39
N GLU A 544 8.03 -25.43 19.87
CA GLU A 544 6.58 -25.26 20.10
C GLU A 544 6.23 -25.14 21.59
N SER A 545 6.93 -25.86 22.45
CA SER A 545 6.73 -25.81 23.92
C SER A 545 7.03 -24.43 24.56
N GLN A 546 7.64 -23.50 23.81
CA GLN A 546 7.93 -22.14 24.25
C GLN A 546 7.12 -21.07 23.50
N TRP A 547 6.15 -21.48 22.69
CA TRP A 547 5.26 -20.54 22.02
C TRP A 547 4.41 -19.75 23.02
N ILE A 548 4.17 -18.48 22.71
CA ILE A 548 3.30 -17.61 23.49
C ILE A 548 2.11 -17.25 22.60
N ASN A 549 0.93 -17.78 22.95
CA ASN A 549 -0.28 -17.51 22.20
C ASN A 549 -0.83 -16.12 22.56
N LEU A 550 -0.82 -15.21 21.58
CA LEU A 550 -1.33 -13.86 21.66
C LEU A 550 -2.07 -13.52 20.36
N PRO A 551 -3.05 -12.61 20.37
CA PRO A 551 -3.81 -12.22 19.17
C PRO A 551 -3.03 -11.29 18.23
N VAL A 552 -1.76 -11.62 17.95
CA VAL A 552 -0.94 -10.89 16.98
C VAL A 552 -1.54 -11.06 15.58
N GLY A 553 -1.68 -9.95 14.86
CA GLY A 553 -2.31 -9.86 13.56
C GLY A 553 -3.81 -9.56 13.60
N GLU A 554 -4.49 -9.81 14.72
CA GLU A 554 -5.90 -9.46 14.92
C GLU A 554 -6.10 -7.94 15.05
N ASN A 555 -7.35 -7.48 14.99
CA ASN A 555 -7.71 -6.06 15.17
C ASN A 555 -7.04 -5.12 14.15
N LEU A 556 -6.67 -5.63 12.96
CA LEU A 556 -6.17 -4.77 11.89
C LEU A 556 -7.23 -3.73 11.54
N MET A 557 -6.80 -2.48 11.41
CA MET A 557 -7.63 -1.36 11.01
C MET A 557 -6.93 -0.52 9.98
N ASP A 558 -7.74 0.18 9.19
CA ASP A 558 -7.32 1.25 8.30
C ASP A 558 -8.54 2.17 8.09
N HIS A 559 -8.33 3.40 7.66
CA HIS A 559 -9.46 4.24 7.23
C HIS A 559 -10.04 3.64 5.94
N PRO A 560 -11.31 3.21 5.88
CA PRO A 560 -11.94 2.95 4.59
C PRO A 560 -12.05 4.26 3.84
N ASN A 561 -11.48 4.31 2.64
CA ASN A 561 -11.59 5.46 1.75
C ASN A 561 -12.81 5.33 0.83
N THR A 562 -13.47 6.44 0.54
CA THR A 562 -14.46 6.55 -0.54
C THR A 562 -14.27 7.88 -1.23
N GLU A 563 -14.04 7.85 -2.54
CA GLU A 563 -13.71 9.03 -3.32
C GLU A 563 -14.88 9.49 -4.20
N VAL A 564 -15.04 10.80 -4.29
CA VAL A 564 -15.94 11.47 -5.21
C VAL A 564 -15.17 12.52 -6.01
N VAL A 565 -15.61 12.82 -7.22
CA VAL A 565 -14.92 13.71 -8.16
C VAL A 565 -15.85 14.85 -8.56
N VAL A 566 -15.33 16.07 -8.46
CA VAL A 566 -16.02 17.28 -8.88
C VAL A 566 -15.19 18.08 -9.88
N GLN A 567 -15.85 18.88 -10.71
CA GLN A 567 -15.22 19.74 -11.71
C GLN A 567 -15.72 21.18 -11.61
N HIS A 568 -14.83 22.13 -11.86
CA HIS A 568 -15.11 23.56 -11.84
C HIS A 568 -14.12 24.32 -12.74
N PRO A 569 -14.57 25.30 -13.55
CA PRO A 569 -13.71 25.99 -14.52
C PRO A 569 -12.53 26.76 -13.90
N ASP A 570 -12.65 27.18 -12.64
CA ASP A 570 -11.58 27.90 -11.92
C ASP A 570 -10.49 26.99 -11.34
N ILE A 571 -10.64 25.66 -11.42
CA ILE A 571 -9.61 24.73 -10.94
C ILE A 571 -8.37 24.81 -11.85
N VAL A 572 -7.20 24.92 -11.23
CA VAL A 572 -5.89 24.97 -11.89
C VAL A 572 -5.09 23.72 -11.48
N PHE A 573 -4.91 22.81 -12.44
CA PHE A 573 -4.06 21.64 -12.27
C PHE A 573 -2.57 21.98 -12.38
N TYR A 574 -1.75 21.29 -11.59
CA TYR A 574 -0.30 21.31 -11.69
C TYR A 574 0.19 19.87 -11.77
N ASP A 575 0.97 19.57 -12.80
CA ASP A 575 1.49 18.24 -13.05
C ASP A 575 2.72 17.97 -12.16
N PHE A 576 2.48 17.37 -11.00
CA PHE A 576 3.55 16.97 -10.09
C PHE A 576 4.33 15.74 -10.57
N TYR A 577 3.73 14.88 -11.41
CA TYR A 577 4.44 13.75 -12.01
C TYR A 577 5.41 14.26 -13.08
N GLY A 578 4.96 15.15 -13.97
CA GLY A 578 5.82 15.81 -14.95
C GLY A 578 6.95 16.62 -14.30
N ALA A 579 6.77 17.09 -13.06
CA ALA A 579 7.81 17.78 -12.30
C ALA A 579 8.98 16.88 -11.85
N TRP A 580 8.85 15.55 -11.98
CA TRP A 580 9.98 14.62 -11.82
C TRP A 580 11.03 14.85 -12.90
N ASP A 581 10.64 14.82 -14.18
CA ASP A 581 11.55 14.90 -15.32
C ASP A 581 11.79 16.32 -15.81
N ASP A 582 10.72 17.10 -16.02
CA ASP A 582 10.76 18.45 -16.61
C ASP A 582 9.91 19.43 -15.78
N PRO A 583 10.34 19.78 -14.56
CA PRO A 583 9.62 20.74 -13.73
C PRO A 583 9.57 22.12 -14.37
N VAL A 584 8.47 22.84 -14.16
CA VAL A 584 8.34 24.24 -14.55
C VAL A 584 9.55 25.03 -14.04
N GLU A 585 10.36 25.55 -14.96
CA GLU A 585 11.69 26.07 -14.64
C GLU A 585 11.65 27.19 -13.58
N ALA A 586 10.62 28.04 -13.59
CA ALA A 586 10.45 29.08 -12.56
C ALA A 586 10.22 28.49 -11.16
N ASP A 587 9.41 27.44 -11.06
CA ASP A 587 9.08 26.77 -9.79
C ASP A 587 10.30 26.00 -9.26
N LYS A 588 10.99 25.25 -10.13
CA LYS A 588 12.28 24.62 -9.84
C LYS A 588 13.29 25.63 -9.30
N GLN A 589 13.52 26.74 -10.00
CA GLN A 589 14.50 27.75 -9.57
C GLN A 589 14.11 28.39 -8.23
N SER A 590 12.82 28.65 -8.03
CA SER A 590 12.31 29.21 -6.76
C SER A 590 12.52 28.24 -5.59
N TYR A 591 12.29 26.94 -5.82
CA TYR A 591 12.47 25.91 -4.82
C TYR A 591 13.95 25.69 -4.48
N LEU A 592 14.81 25.56 -5.50
CA LEU A 592 16.24 25.35 -5.32
C LEU A 592 16.91 26.53 -4.62
N SER A 593 16.55 27.76 -4.98
CA SER A 593 17.17 28.97 -4.46
C SER A 593 16.65 29.35 -3.07
N ASN A 594 15.34 29.25 -2.84
CA ASN A 594 14.68 29.85 -1.67
C ASN A 594 13.73 28.92 -0.92
N ARG A 595 13.54 27.66 -1.36
CA ARG A 595 12.54 26.72 -0.82
C ARG A 595 11.12 27.30 -0.84
N THR A 596 10.78 27.95 -1.96
CA THR A 596 9.46 28.53 -2.20
C THR A 596 8.75 27.88 -3.38
N GLY A 597 7.46 28.17 -3.55
CA GLY A 597 6.70 27.74 -4.73
C GLY A 597 5.91 26.44 -4.52
N PRO A 598 5.24 25.94 -5.57
CA PRO A 598 4.36 24.77 -5.48
C PRO A 598 5.11 23.50 -5.05
N LEU A 599 6.40 23.36 -5.40
CA LEU A 599 7.23 22.20 -5.02
C LEU A 599 7.53 22.13 -3.51
N ALA A 600 7.29 23.20 -2.74
CA ALA A 600 7.35 23.18 -1.28
C ALA A 600 6.05 22.69 -0.63
N GLN A 601 4.99 22.43 -1.40
CA GLN A 601 3.74 21.82 -0.95
C GLN A 601 3.72 20.34 -1.36
N ALA A 602 2.96 19.51 -0.65
CA ALA A 602 2.80 18.11 -1.03
C ALA A 602 2.15 18.00 -2.42
N ALA A 603 2.49 16.91 -3.12
CA ALA A 603 1.81 16.47 -4.33
C ALA A 603 0.71 15.43 -4.01
N PRO A 604 -0.43 15.42 -4.74
CA PRO A 604 -0.95 16.55 -5.51
C PRO A 604 -1.26 17.74 -4.58
N ASN A 605 -1.79 18.85 -5.09
CA ASN A 605 -2.18 19.97 -4.23
C ASN A 605 -3.36 19.57 -3.31
N VAL A 606 -3.05 19.18 -2.07
CA VAL A 606 -4.01 18.71 -1.06
C VAL A 606 -4.57 19.89 -0.26
N ASN A 607 -5.63 20.52 -0.76
CA ASN A 607 -6.43 21.51 -0.04
C ASN A 607 -7.84 21.63 -0.67
N PRO A 608 -8.88 21.98 0.11
CA PRO A 608 -8.90 22.06 1.56
C PRO A 608 -9.02 20.67 2.22
N VAL A 609 -8.88 20.64 3.53
CA VAL A 609 -9.23 19.51 4.40
C VAL A 609 -10.38 19.90 5.30
N PHE A 610 -11.27 18.96 5.59
CA PHE A 610 -12.48 19.25 6.36
C PHE A 610 -12.99 18.01 7.09
N PHE A 611 -13.83 18.24 8.10
CA PHE A 611 -14.28 17.19 9.01
C PHE A 611 -15.78 17.30 9.29
N ASP A 612 -16.42 16.13 9.36
CA ASP A 612 -17.80 15.98 9.83
C ASP A 612 -17.89 14.76 10.75
N GLN A 613 -19.03 14.54 11.37
CA GLN A 613 -19.31 13.33 12.12
C GLN A 613 -20.74 12.86 11.92
N VAL A 614 -20.94 11.55 11.97
CA VAL A 614 -22.26 10.92 11.84
C VAL A 614 -22.46 10.02 13.05
N THR A 615 -23.57 10.21 13.77
CA THR A 615 -24.00 9.28 14.82
C THR A 615 -24.94 8.27 14.18
N GLY A 616 -24.52 7.01 14.14
CA GLY A 616 -25.30 5.92 13.58
C GLY A 616 -26.50 5.53 14.44
N PRO A 617 -27.42 4.71 13.91
CA PRO A 617 -28.53 4.13 14.67
C PRO A 617 -28.08 3.30 15.88
N ASP A 618 -26.86 2.75 15.83
CA ASP A 618 -26.17 2.05 16.91
C ASP A 618 -25.74 2.97 18.08
N GLY A 619 -25.91 4.29 17.93
CA GLY A 619 -25.50 5.29 18.92
C GLY A 619 -24.01 5.62 18.88
N VAL A 620 -23.24 5.03 17.95
CA VAL A 620 -21.80 5.28 17.81
C VAL A 620 -21.59 6.47 16.89
N THR A 621 -20.80 7.43 17.34
CA THR A 621 -20.42 8.59 16.51
C THR A 621 -19.15 8.29 15.74
N ARG A 622 -19.26 8.18 14.43
CA ARG A 622 -18.17 7.97 13.48
C ARG A 622 -17.62 9.30 13.00
N GLN A 623 -16.31 9.48 13.13
CA GLN A 623 -15.60 10.63 12.61
C GLN A 623 -15.40 10.48 11.10
N LEU A 624 -15.61 11.57 10.36
CA LEU A 624 -15.28 11.67 8.95
C LEU A 624 -14.21 12.73 8.74
N GLN A 625 -13.16 12.39 7.99
CA GLN A 625 -12.20 13.33 7.44
C GLN A 625 -12.38 13.36 5.92
N TYR A 626 -12.21 14.53 5.32
CA TYR A 626 -12.17 14.68 3.88
C TYR A 626 -10.89 15.39 3.46
N GLN A 627 -10.33 14.94 2.34
CA GLN A 627 -9.20 15.59 1.68
C GLN A 627 -9.56 15.87 0.23
N ALA A 628 -9.60 17.15 -0.13
CA ALA A 628 -9.71 17.56 -1.52
C ALA A 628 -8.32 17.68 -2.14
N ARG A 629 -8.14 17.08 -3.32
CA ARG A 629 -6.89 17.03 -4.08
C ARG A 629 -7.16 17.47 -5.51
N VAL A 630 -6.34 18.37 -6.03
CA VAL A 630 -6.46 18.83 -7.42
C VAL A 630 -5.81 17.81 -8.35
N GLU A 631 -6.57 16.75 -8.65
CA GLU A 631 -6.22 15.65 -9.54
C GLU A 631 -7.51 15.01 -10.08
N GLY A 632 -7.40 14.30 -11.19
CA GLY A 632 -8.43 13.43 -11.74
C GLY A 632 -8.39 12.02 -11.14
N SER A 633 -9.52 11.34 -11.18
CA SER A 633 -9.64 9.92 -10.84
C SER A 633 -10.93 9.33 -11.44
N HIS A 634 -11.11 8.00 -11.35
CA HIS A 634 -12.30 7.31 -11.87
C HIS A 634 -12.63 7.64 -13.34
N ASP A 635 -11.61 7.58 -14.21
CA ASP A 635 -11.69 7.95 -15.64
C ASP A 635 -12.09 9.42 -15.91
N ILE A 636 -12.06 10.27 -14.89
CA ILE A 636 -12.21 11.72 -15.02
C ILE A 636 -10.80 12.33 -15.17
N PRO A 637 -10.49 13.00 -16.29
CA PRO A 637 -9.17 13.51 -16.54
C PRO A 637 -8.80 14.68 -15.61
N ASP A 638 -7.50 14.92 -15.50
CA ASP A 638 -6.94 16.12 -14.88
C ASP A 638 -7.40 17.42 -15.57
N GLY A 639 -6.99 18.56 -14.99
CA GLY A 639 -7.22 19.89 -15.54
C GLY A 639 -8.13 20.72 -14.64
N HIS A 640 -9.44 20.48 -14.74
CA HIS A 640 -10.46 21.22 -13.99
C HIS A 640 -11.14 20.36 -12.92
N THR A 641 -10.39 19.41 -12.35
CA THR A 641 -10.92 18.31 -11.54
C THR A 641 -10.35 18.37 -10.12
N ILE A 642 -11.21 18.07 -9.14
CA ILE A 642 -10.82 17.81 -7.75
C ILE A 642 -11.43 16.47 -7.34
N SER A 643 -10.57 15.58 -6.89
CA SER A 643 -10.95 14.36 -6.17
C SER A 643 -11.05 14.67 -4.68
N ILE A 644 -12.15 14.26 -4.06
CA ILE A 644 -12.42 14.41 -2.64
C ILE A 644 -12.53 13.02 -2.04
N THR A 645 -11.54 12.63 -1.26
CA THR A 645 -11.56 11.36 -0.54
C THR A 645 -12.13 11.57 0.86
N GLN A 646 -13.17 10.81 1.19
CA GLN A 646 -13.69 10.66 2.54
C GLN A 646 -12.99 9.48 3.23
N TYR A 647 -12.60 9.67 4.49
CA TYR A 647 -12.06 8.65 5.39
C TYR A 647 -12.97 8.49 6.60
N VAL A 648 -13.35 7.25 6.94
CA VAL A 648 -14.06 6.95 8.20
C VAL A 648 -13.05 6.60 9.29
N GLY A 649 -12.97 7.43 10.33
CA GLY A 649 -11.98 7.30 11.40
C GLY A 649 -12.54 6.72 12.69
N ARG A 650 -12.25 7.39 13.81
CA ARG A 650 -12.74 7.03 15.16
C ARG A 650 -14.23 6.68 15.14
N GLY A 651 -14.55 5.58 15.82
CA GLY A 651 -15.91 5.05 15.94
C GLY A 651 -16.25 3.96 14.93
N GLN A 652 -15.38 3.68 13.95
CA GLN A 652 -15.57 2.50 13.11
C GLN A 652 -15.39 1.18 13.89
N THR A 653 -16.23 0.20 13.57
CA THR A 653 -16.33 -1.08 14.29
C THR A 653 -15.73 -2.25 13.52
N SER A 654 -15.64 -2.14 12.18
CA SER A 654 -15.02 -3.16 11.31
C SER A 654 -13.55 -3.41 11.68
N ARG A 655 -13.11 -4.68 11.63
CA ARG A 655 -11.74 -5.13 11.93
C ARG A 655 -11.29 -6.22 10.98
N GLY A 656 -10.03 -6.16 10.58
CA GLY A 656 -9.37 -7.13 9.72
C GLY A 656 -8.36 -8.00 10.48
N ARG A 657 -7.56 -8.73 9.71
CA ARG A 657 -6.50 -9.63 10.20
C ARG A 657 -5.30 -9.60 9.27
N VAL A 658 -4.11 -9.49 9.86
CA VAL A 658 -2.82 -9.75 9.21
C VAL A 658 -2.41 -11.18 9.51
N THR A 659 -2.03 -11.93 8.48
CA THR A 659 -1.45 -13.26 8.60
C THR A 659 -0.08 -13.31 7.96
N ILE A 660 0.66 -14.38 8.19
CA ILE A 660 1.93 -14.69 7.53
C ILE A 660 1.73 -15.91 6.62
N ASN A 661 2.29 -15.86 5.41
CA ASN A 661 2.27 -16.98 4.48
C ASN A 661 3.53 -17.85 4.61
N SER A 662 3.62 -18.96 3.86
CA SER A 662 4.75 -19.89 3.91
C SER A 662 6.09 -19.28 3.46
N ALA A 663 6.05 -18.27 2.58
CA ALA A 663 7.20 -17.45 2.19
C ALA A 663 7.59 -16.42 3.26
N LEU A 664 6.89 -16.39 4.38
CA LEU A 664 7.06 -15.45 5.49
C LEU A 664 6.71 -13.99 5.15
N ASN A 665 5.93 -13.75 4.10
CA ASN A 665 5.36 -12.44 3.81
C ASN A 665 4.07 -12.24 4.59
N THR A 666 3.81 -11.01 5.00
CA THR A 666 2.55 -10.65 5.67
C THR A 666 1.50 -10.25 4.66
N VAL A 667 0.28 -10.75 4.85
CA VAL A 667 -0.85 -10.47 3.97
C VAL A 667 -2.06 -10.02 4.76
N VAL A 668 -2.91 -9.21 4.14
CA VAL A 668 -4.22 -8.86 4.72
C VAL A 668 -5.21 -9.97 4.37
N SER A 669 -5.33 -10.97 5.24
CA SER A 669 -6.24 -12.10 5.02
C SER A 669 -7.71 -11.74 5.24
N THR A 670 -7.98 -10.73 6.05
CA THR A 670 -9.33 -10.22 6.32
C THR A 670 -9.31 -8.70 6.17
N LEU A 671 -10.07 -8.19 5.21
CA LEU A 671 -10.15 -6.75 4.93
C LEU A 671 -10.87 -6.02 6.08
N PRO A 672 -10.35 -4.88 6.58
CA PRO A 672 -10.93 -4.20 7.74
C PRO A 672 -12.09 -3.24 7.41
N TRP A 673 -12.54 -3.18 6.16
CA TRP A 673 -13.40 -2.10 5.68
C TRP A 673 -14.87 -2.51 5.59
N LEU A 674 -15.75 -1.66 6.15
CA LEU A 674 -17.20 -1.65 5.89
C LEU A 674 -17.88 -3.03 6.06
N GLN A 675 -17.46 -3.79 7.06
CA GLN A 675 -18.13 -5.05 7.44
C GLN A 675 -19.39 -4.80 8.27
N ASP A 676 -19.43 -3.67 9.00
CA ASP A 676 -20.61 -3.20 9.74
C ASP A 676 -21.42 -2.23 8.86
N ASP A 677 -22.72 -2.52 8.70
CA ASP A 677 -23.64 -1.66 7.95
C ASP A 677 -23.67 -0.22 8.48
N ASN A 678 -23.45 -0.01 9.79
CA ASN A 678 -23.41 1.33 10.38
C ASN A 678 -22.14 2.12 9.97
N ASP A 679 -21.03 1.43 9.65
CA ASP A 679 -19.84 2.08 9.06
C ASP A 679 -20.17 2.56 7.65
N THR A 680 -20.86 1.74 6.85
CA THR A 680 -21.33 2.07 5.50
C THR A 680 -22.35 3.22 5.51
N ASP A 681 -23.30 3.22 6.45
CA ASP A 681 -24.29 4.28 6.61
C ASP A 681 -23.64 5.64 6.92
N ALA A 682 -22.51 5.65 7.65
CA ALA A 682 -21.78 6.88 7.92
C ALA A 682 -21.09 7.44 6.67
N VAL A 683 -20.56 6.57 5.80
CA VAL A 683 -20.03 6.96 4.47
C VAL A 683 -21.12 7.67 3.67
N ILE A 684 -22.27 6.99 3.53
CA ILE A 684 -23.42 7.48 2.76
C ILE A 684 -23.88 8.83 3.27
N GLN A 685 -24.21 8.94 4.58
CA GLN A 685 -24.70 10.18 5.17
C GLN A 685 -23.70 11.33 5.05
N GLY A 686 -22.40 11.04 5.20
CA GLY A 686 -21.35 12.05 5.04
C GLY A 686 -21.27 12.60 3.62
N LEU A 687 -21.30 11.73 2.61
CA LEU A 687 -21.25 12.12 1.20
C LEU A 687 -22.53 12.81 0.73
N GLU A 688 -23.71 12.43 1.25
CA GLU A 688 -24.96 13.14 1.01
C GLU A 688 -24.90 14.58 1.53
N ARG A 689 -24.45 14.77 2.78
CA ARG A 689 -24.26 16.11 3.34
C ARG A 689 -23.24 16.94 2.58
N LEU A 690 -22.14 16.33 2.14
CA LEU A 690 -21.15 17.01 1.30
C LEU A 690 -21.75 17.49 -0.01
N ARG A 691 -22.54 16.64 -0.69
CA ARG A 691 -23.26 17.00 -1.91
C ARG A 691 -24.23 18.14 -1.70
N ASP A 692 -24.96 18.14 -0.60
CA ASP A 692 -25.87 19.22 -0.23
C ASP A 692 -25.12 20.52 0.05
N SER A 693 -24.02 20.47 0.83
CA SER A 693 -23.21 21.64 1.16
C SER A 693 -22.59 22.30 -0.09
N LEU A 694 -22.28 21.53 -1.12
CA LEU A 694 -21.70 22.04 -2.37
C LEU A 694 -22.76 22.37 -3.44
N SER A 695 -24.04 22.13 -3.18
CA SER A 695 -25.11 22.25 -4.18
C SER A 695 -25.32 23.66 -4.73
N ASN A 696 -24.95 24.69 -3.96
CA ASN A 696 -25.10 26.10 -4.33
C ASN A 696 -23.84 26.71 -4.97
N VAL A 697 -22.78 25.93 -5.16
CA VAL A 697 -21.56 26.40 -5.83
C VAL A 697 -21.83 26.52 -7.33
N THR A 698 -21.85 27.75 -7.83
CA THR A 698 -22.13 28.02 -9.26
C THR A 698 -21.01 27.46 -10.13
N GLY A 699 -21.35 26.64 -11.13
CA GLY A 699 -20.37 26.06 -12.06
C GLY A 699 -19.73 24.76 -11.59
N LEU A 700 -20.04 24.28 -10.38
CA LEU A 700 -19.56 23.00 -9.87
C LEU A 700 -20.37 21.84 -10.47
N THR A 701 -19.66 20.87 -11.02
CA THR A 701 -20.23 19.63 -11.57
C THR A 701 -19.78 18.44 -10.73
N TRP A 702 -20.72 17.57 -10.37
CA TRP A 702 -20.41 16.26 -9.80
C TRP A 702 -20.13 15.28 -10.95
N ALA A 703 -18.85 14.95 -11.14
CA ALA A 703 -18.38 14.07 -12.20
C ALA A 703 -18.47 12.60 -11.79
N PHE A 704 -18.19 12.29 -10.51
CA PHE A 704 -18.28 10.93 -9.98
C PHE A 704 -18.69 10.92 -8.49
N PRO A 705 -19.72 10.18 -8.10
CA PRO A 705 -20.83 9.75 -8.96
C PRO A 705 -21.58 10.97 -9.53
N THR A 706 -22.10 10.83 -10.75
CA THR A 706 -22.90 11.86 -11.41
C THR A 706 -24.18 12.19 -10.64
N LYS A 707 -24.75 13.38 -10.85
CA LYS A 707 -25.93 13.88 -10.09
C LYS A 707 -27.18 12.98 -10.19
N ASN A 708 -27.30 12.16 -11.23
CA ASN A 708 -28.42 11.22 -11.42
C ASN A 708 -28.24 9.90 -10.63
N VAL A 709 -27.08 9.64 -10.04
CA VAL A 709 -26.82 8.48 -9.19
C VAL A 709 -26.94 8.91 -7.72
N THR A 710 -27.74 8.19 -6.95
CA THR A 710 -27.87 8.43 -5.51
C THR A 710 -26.55 8.05 -4.80
N ILE A 711 -26.23 8.69 -3.68
CA ILE A 711 -25.01 8.34 -2.93
C ILE A 711 -25.11 6.90 -2.38
N THR A 712 -26.29 6.48 -1.94
CA THR A 712 -26.54 5.09 -1.52
C THR A 712 -26.23 4.09 -2.63
N ASP A 713 -26.79 4.28 -3.83
CA ASP A 713 -26.54 3.37 -4.96
C ASP A 713 -25.05 3.37 -5.34
N PHE A 714 -24.42 4.54 -5.33
CA PHE A 714 -22.99 4.68 -5.57
C PHE A 714 -22.16 3.86 -4.57
N VAL A 715 -22.33 4.10 -3.26
CA VAL A 715 -21.53 3.43 -2.22
C VAL A 715 -21.75 1.92 -2.25
N ASN A 716 -22.99 1.47 -2.46
CA ASN A 716 -23.34 0.05 -2.56
C ASN A 716 -22.81 -0.62 -3.83
N SER A 717 -22.53 0.14 -4.89
CA SER A 717 -21.94 -0.39 -6.13
C SER A 717 -20.43 -0.57 -6.06
N LEU A 718 -19.76 0.10 -5.11
CA LEU A 718 -18.31 0.05 -4.98
C LEU A 718 -17.85 -1.29 -4.37
N PRO A 719 -16.74 -1.87 -4.86
CA PRO A 719 -16.18 -3.11 -4.32
C PRO A 719 -15.78 -2.96 -2.85
N SER A 720 -15.73 -4.07 -2.11
CA SER A 720 -15.20 -4.10 -0.73
C SER A 720 -13.67 -4.03 -0.69
N THR A 721 -12.99 -4.35 -1.79
CA THR A 721 -11.55 -4.24 -1.99
C THR A 721 -11.14 -2.84 -2.46
N GLY A 722 -9.84 -2.51 -2.41
CA GLY A 722 -9.31 -1.25 -2.94
C GLY A 722 -9.65 0.01 -2.12
N ARG A 723 -10.13 -0.16 -0.88
CA ARG A 723 -10.53 0.93 0.02
C ARG A 723 -9.43 1.39 0.97
N GLY A 724 -8.18 0.96 0.74
CA GLY A 724 -7.07 1.25 1.62
C GLY A 724 -6.67 2.73 1.63
N SER A 725 -6.31 3.23 2.80
CA SER A 725 -5.77 4.58 3.02
C SER A 725 -4.30 4.58 3.42
N ASN A 726 -3.69 3.40 3.53
CA ASN A 726 -2.31 3.22 3.98
C ASN A 726 -2.09 3.69 5.43
N HIS A 727 -3.16 3.66 6.26
CA HIS A 727 -3.12 4.00 7.68
C HIS A 727 -3.30 2.74 8.53
N TRP A 728 -2.58 1.67 8.16
CA TRP A 728 -2.67 0.36 8.81
C TRP A 728 -2.25 0.40 10.28
N MET A 729 -3.12 -0.09 11.16
CA MET A 729 -2.99 0.02 12.63
C MET A 729 -3.55 -1.22 13.34
N GLY A 730 -3.18 -1.41 14.60
CA GLY A 730 -3.92 -2.29 15.54
C GLY A 730 -3.56 -3.77 15.59
N SER A 731 -2.66 -4.25 14.73
CA SER A 731 -2.24 -5.66 14.63
C SER A 731 -1.49 -6.21 15.85
N CYS A 732 -1.11 -5.39 16.83
CA CYS A 732 -0.52 -5.79 18.11
C CYS A 732 -1.16 -4.99 19.25
N LYS A 733 -2.50 -4.95 19.26
CA LYS A 733 -3.34 -4.13 20.14
C LYS A 733 -2.84 -4.04 21.58
N MET A 734 -2.79 -2.82 22.11
CA MET A 734 -2.61 -2.54 23.53
C MET A 734 -3.92 -2.72 24.32
N GLY A 735 -3.81 -3.29 25.51
CA GLY A 735 -4.94 -3.39 26.43
C GLY A 735 -4.51 -3.92 27.80
N SER A 736 -5.47 -3.97 28.72
CA SER A 736 -5.26 -4.57 30.06
C SER A 736 -5.68 -6.04 30.12
N ASP A 737 -6.34 -6.53 29.07
CA ASP A 737 -6.87 -7.86 28.89
C ASP A 737 -5.84 -8.77 28.19
N ASP A 738 -4.99 -9.41 28.99
CA ASP A 738 -3.91 -10.31 28.55
C ASP A 738 -4.41 -11.33 27.51
N GLY A 739 -3.84 -11.31 26.31
CA GLY A 739 -4.21 -12.20 25.22
C GLY A 739 -3.99 -13.68 25.51
N ARG A 740 -3.10 -14.03 26.44
CA ARG A 740 -2.85 -15.43 26.83
C ARG A 740 -4.03 -16.04 27.59
N ASP A 741 -4.84 -15.19 28.22
CA ASP A 741 -6.04 -15.56 28.97
C ASP A 741 -7.32 -15.39 28.12
N GLY A 742 -7.18 -15.31 26.78
CA GLY A 742 -8.29 -15.10 25.84
C GLY A 742 -8.72 -13.64 25.70
N GLY A 743 -7.94 -12.70 26.21
CA GLY A 743 -8.11 -11.27 25.95
C GLY A 743 -7.71 -10.87 24.53
N SER A 744 -7.85 -9.59 24.22
CA SER A 744 -7.55 -9.02 22.90
C SER A 744 -6.20 -8.31 22.82
N ALA A 745 -5.48 -8.17 23.95
CA ALA A 745 -4.25 -7.39 24.01
C ALA A 745 -3.00 -8.26 23.76
N VAL A 746 -2.11 -7.76 22.89
CA VAL A 746 -0.76 -8.30 22.68
C VAL A 746 0.24 -7.66 23.64
N VAL A 747 0.06 -6.37 23.92
CA VAL A 747 0.91 -5.62 24.85
C VAL A 747 0.10 -5.01 25.99
N ASP A 748 0.75 -4.91 27.14
CA ASP A 748 0.22 -4.22 28.31
C ASP A 748 0.31 -2.69 28.16
N LEU A 749 -0.11 -1.96 29.20
CA LEU A 749 -0.13 -0.50 29.22
C LEU A 749 1.27 0.13 29.21
N ASP A 750 2.32 -0.62 29.53
CA ASP A 750 3.71 -0.18 29.41
C ASP A 750 4.31 -0.59 28.06
N THR A 751 3.46 -1.00 27.11
CA THR A 751 3.80 -1.48 25.76
C THR A 751 4.62 -2.77 25.75
N LYS A 752 4.69 -3.47 26.89
CA LYS A 752 5.43 -4.72 27.04
C LYS A 752 4.60 -5.88 26.53
N VAL A 753 5.21 -6.75 25.73
CA VAL A 753 4.54 -7.94 25.21
C VAL A 753 4.16 -8.87 26.36
N TYR A 754 2.91 -9.29 26.41
CA TYR A 754 2.44 -10.22 27.44
C TYR A 754 3.25 -11.54 27.41
N GLY A 755 3.66 -12.01 28.58
CA GLY A 755 4.54 -13.17 28.71
C GLY A 755 6.03 -12.89 28.51
N MET A 756 6.42 -11.63 28.24
CA MET A 756 7.81 -11.22 28.09
C MET A 756 8.25 -10.25 29.20
N GLU A 757 9.53 -10.31 29.57
CA GLU A 757 10.14 -9.44 30.58
C GLU A 757 10.71 -8.14 30.00
N ASN A 758 11.29 -8.22 28.80
CA ASN A 758 12.10 -7.16 28.21
C ASN A 758 11.87 -6.95 26.69
N LEU A 759 10.70 -7.36 26.18
CA LEU A 759 10.25 -7.12 24.82
C LEU A 759 9.07 -6.15 24.82
N PHE A 760 9.18 -5.09 24.03
CA PHE A 760 8.16 -4.05 23.88
C PHE A 760 7.78 -3.88 22.42
N VAL A 761 6.57 -3.37 22.17
CA VAL A 761 6.13 -2.96 20.83
C VAL A 761 5.63 -1.53 20.87
N VAL A 762 6.19 -0.67 20.03
CA VAL A 762 5.77 0.72 19.94
C VAL A 762 5.83 1.17 18.48
N ASP A 763 4.68 1.12 17.81
CA ASP A 763 4.42 1.66 16.48
C ASP A 763 2.90 1.73 16.22
N ALA A 764 2.46 1.80 14.96
CA ALA A 764 1.04 1.83 14.59
C ALA A 764 0.25 0.57 15.01
N SER A 765 0.92 -0.57 15.21
CA SER A 765 0.29 -1.85 15.56
C SER A 765 -0.37 -1.85 16.93
N ILE A 766 0.03 -1.00 17.89
CA ILE A 766 -0.52 -1.05 19.26
C ILE A 766 -1.83 -0.29 19.45
N PHE A 767 -2.27 0.46 18.44
CA PHE A 767 -3.45 1.30 18.53
C PHE A 767 -4.73 0.47 18.70
N PRO A 768 -5.55 0.69 19.75
CA PRO A 768 -6.75 -0.13 19.96
C PRO A 768 -7.92 0.21 19.05
N GLY A 769 -7.95 1.43 18.50
CA GLY A 769 -9.00 1.93 17.62
C GLY A 769 -8.46 2.95 16.61
N MET A 770 -9.22 3.18 15.55
CA MET A 770 -8.83 4.15 14.52
C MET A 770 -8.93 5.59 15.04
N VAL A 771 -8.02 6.44 14.58
CA VAL A 771 -7.98 7.88 14.94
C VAL A 771 -8.75 8.73 13.92
N SER A 772 -8.99 9.99 14.27
CA SER A 772 -9.76 10.93 13.45
C SER A 772 -9.00 11.50 12.25
N THR A 773 -7.67 11.38 12.22
CA THR A 773 -6.81 12.01 11.22
C THR A 773 -5.70 11.08 10.71
N ASN A 774 -4.87 11.52 9.77
CA ASN A 774 -3.68 10.77 9.34
C ASN A 774 -2.76 10.48 10.56
N PRO A 775 -2.29 9.24 10.77
CA PRO A 775 -1.87 8.79 12.10
C PRO A 775 -0.43 9.17 12.52
N SER A 776 0.39 9.75 11.65
CA SER A 776 1.84 9.92 11.92
C SER A 776 2.15 10.71 13.20
N SER A 777 1.40 11.78 13.48
CA SER A 777 1.57 12.56 14.72
C SER A 777 1.09 11.81 15.96
N TYR A 778 0.04 11.00 15.85
CA TYR A 778 -0.45 10.16 16.93
C TYR A 778 0.57 9.08 17.28
N ILE A 779 1.16 8.42 16.28
CA ILE A 779 2.21 7.41 16.48
C ILE A 779 3.42 8.04 17.18
N THR A 780 3.80 9.26 16.80
CA THR A 780 4.90 10.01 17.43
C THR A 780 4.58 10.36 18.89
N THR A 781 3.36 10.80 19.18
CA THR A 781 2.88 11.06 20.56
C THR A 781 2.86 9.79 21.40
N VAL A 782 2.35 8.68 20.85
CA VAL A 782 2.32 7.39 21.53
C VAL A 782 3.74 6.92 21.85
N ALA A 783 4.70 7.15 20.96
CA ALA A 783 6.11 6.81 21.19
C ALA A 783 6.77 7.67 22.29
N GLU A 784 6.46 8.97 22.38
CA GLU A 784 6.91 9.81 23.51
C GLU A 784 6.37 9.29 24.85
N THR A 785 5.07 8.97 24.91
CA THR A 785 4.45 8.40 26.13
C THR A 785 5.02 7.02 26.46
N ALA A 786 5.20 6.14 25.47
CA ALA A 786 5.77 4.81 25.68
C ALA A 786 7.21 4.90 26.20
N ALA A 787 8.03 5.82 25.67
CA ALA A 787 9.39 6.02 26.15
C ALA A 787 9.43 6.37 27.64
N GLU A 788 8.53 7.25 28.12
CA GLU A 788 8.46 7.58 29.56
C GLU A 788 8.10 6.36 30.42
N ARG A 789 7.15 5.55 29.96
CA ARG A 789 6.74 4.32 30.65
C ARG A 789 7.87 3.29 30.70
N ILE A 790 8.51 3.01 29.56
CA ILE A 790 9.63 2.05 29.45
C ILE A 790 10.82 2.46 30.34
N LEU A 791 11.08 3.77 30.46
CA LEU A 791 12.14 4.32 31.32
C LEU A 791 11.80 4.27 32.81
N ALA A 792 10.51 4.18 33.16
CA ALA A 792 10.07 4.04 34.55
C ALA A 792 10.13 2.60 35.08
N LEU A 793 10.36 1.61 34.20
CA LEU A 793 10.57 0.19 34.52
C LEU A 793 12.06 -0.10 34.79
#